data_AF-A0A3R7JXM3-F1
#
_entry.id   AF-A0A3R7JXM3-F1
#
_cell.length_a   1.000
_cell.length_b   1.000
_cell.length_c   1.000
_cell.angle_alpha   90.00
_cell.angle_beta   90.00
_cell.angle_gamma   90.00
#
_symmetry.space_group_name_H-M   'P 1'
#
loop_
_entity.id
_entity.type
_entity.pdbx_description
1 polymer ?
#
loop_
_entity_poly.entity_id
_entity_poly.type
_entity_poly.pdbx_seq_one_letter_code
_entity_poly.pdbx_strand_id
1 'polypeptide(L)'
;MSEFKMTICCMGAGYVGGPTMAVIASRCPDIKVVVVDVSAAQIAKWNDPNDIPIYEPGLTELVNSHRNKNLFFSTDLDKYINEASIIFVCVNTPTKTSGIGAGSAADTKNCEACARKIAEVAKEGKIVVEKSTVPVRTSESIKAVLRANSKGLKFEVLSNPEFLAEGTAIQDLQEPSRILIGGAETPEGHTAVETLVSVYAHWVPRERIITTNVWSSELSKLVANAFLAQRISSINSISAVCEATGANVHEVARAVGADDRIGGKFLNCSVGFGGSCFQKDILNLVYLAESFHLPEVADYWRHVVTMNEYQKTRFATTMIRRMFNTVTNKKICIFGFAFKKDTGDVRETPAATIVKYLLEEKANVAVYDPQVKIEDMMHELEYQGVNTTNHPMMDKLLKVYNDPYEAAEGAHAIAALTEWDEFKTLDYEKVYAGMTKPAFFFDGRNILPHEKIAQLGAKVYVIGQTADTPPDAANVRLWVRFLAPYYICNTVALLLYLPIRYQGVSDVLLERENFLNLPLEQEIFLLALGSWLINYRKKATIDGVIALFFMYGKLGMLATLYYLDMTIFGWYAAFCVGQPKYDGPSRFTELNPALVEKLVKTKVSGPRKGSKTANSWLIFYYADWSDCCLEIEPMLADLSLRYSSDGLRFGKVDMNKWSDLAVENRINVSASSSQLPTLILFQEGKEAMRLPPIDANGKVTKTILDRAGLMAVFKLQELKDGKPAVFKPKSS
;
A
#
# COMPACT_ATOMS: atom_id res chain seq x y z
N MET A 1 44.24 -21.10 -38.09
CA MET A 1 44.46 -20.47 -36.78
C MET A 1 43.13 -19.88 -36.35
N SER A 2 42.74 -20.03 -35.08
CA SER A 2 41.49 -19.43 -34.57
C SER A 2 41.52 -17.91 -34.76
N GLU A 3 40.51 -17.34 -35.43
CA GLU A 3 40.38 -15.89 -35.66
C GLU A 3 40.15 -15.12 -34.35
N PHE A 4 39.63 -15.79 -33.32
CA PHE A 4 39.31 -15.22 -32.01
C PHE A 4 40.21 -15.77 -30.91
N LYS A 5 40.54 -14.94 -29.91
CA LYS A 5 41.35 -15.35 -28.75
C LYS A 5 40.58 -16.23 -27.77
N MET A 6 39.26 -16.02 -27.66
CA MET A 6 38.38 -16.81 -26.81
C MET A 6 36.94 -16.77 -27.32
N THR A 7 36.13 -17.70 -26.83
CA THR A 7 34.69 -17.74 -27.10
C THR A 7 33.90 -17.57 -25.80
N ILE A 8 32.91 -16.68 -25.83
CA ILE A 8 31.91 -16.51 -24.79
C ILE A 8 30.58 -17.04 -25.33
N CYS A 9 29.96 -17.96 -24.59
CA CYS A 9 28.60 -18.41 -24.84
C CYS A 9 27.67 -17.81 -23.77
N CYS A 10 26.50 -17.33 -24.16
CA CYS A 10 25.48 -16.83 -23.25
C CYS A 10 24.19 -17.64 -23.45
N MET A 11 23.79 -18.40 -22.44
CA MET A 11 22.53 -19.14 -22.41
C MET A 11 21.42 -18.21 -21.93
N GLY A 12 20.56 -17.78 -22.85
CA GLY A 12 19.41 -16.90 -22.62
C GLY A 12 19.46 -15.63 -23.48
N ALA A 13 18.56 -15.52 -24.45
CA ALA A 13 18.47 -14.40 -25.41
C ALA A 13 17.39 -13.37 -25.03
N GLY A 14 17.28 -13.07 -23.73
CA GLY A 14 16.35 -12.08 -23.18
C GLY A 14 16.95 -10.68 -22.99
N TYR A 15 16.27 -9.86 -22.17
CA TYR A 15 16.63 -8.46 -21.84
C TYR A 15 18.02 -8.29 -21.21
N VAL A 16 18.55 -9.31 -20.54
CA VAL A 16 19.89 -9.25 -19.94
C VAL A 16 20.93 -9.79 -20.90
N GLY A 17 20.74 -11.01 -21.39
CA GLY A 17 21.73 -11.71 -22.21
C GLY A 17 22.03 -11.01 -23.52
N GLY A 18 21.00 -10.64 -24.30
CA GLY A 18 21.16 -10.01 -25.61
C GLY A 18 21.95 -8.70 -25.56
N PRO A 19 21.47 -7.67 -24.84
CA PRO A 19 22.17 -6.38 -24.73
C PRO A 19 23.58 -6.49 -24.13
N THR A 20 23.77 -7.30 -23.07
CA THR A 20 25.10 -7.49 -22.47
C THR A 20 26.09 -8.06 -23.49
N MET A 21 25.67 -9.09 -24.23
CA MET A 21 26.53 -9.74 -25.22
C MET A 21 26.79 -8.85 -26.44
N ALA A 22 25.82 -8.03 -26.85
CA ALA A 22 26.02 -7.04 -27.90
C ALA A 22 27.09 -5.99 -27.51
N VAL A 23 27.08 -5.52 -26.26
CA VAL A 23 28.11 -4.59 -25.76
C VAL A 23 29.48 -5.27 -25.63
N ILE A 24 29.54 -6.51 -25.10
CA ILE A 24 30.80 -7.27 -25.05
C ILE A 24 31.38 -7.46 -26.46
N ALA A 25 30.57 -7.88 -27.42
CA ALA A 25 31.02 -8.04 -28.81
C ALA A 25 31.54 -6.71 -29.40
N SER A 26 30.87 -5.59 -29.09
CA SER A 26 31.31 -4.29 -29.57
C SER A 26 32.62 -3.80 -28.96
N ARG A 27 32.87 -4.13 -27.70
CA ARG A 27 34.07 -3.67 -26.97
C ARG A 27 35.24 -4.64 -27.09
N CYS A 28 35.00 -5.89 -27.48
CA CYS A 28 36.00 -6.95 -27.58
C CYS A 28 35.97 -7.62 -28.96
N PRO A 29 36.52 -6.98 -30.02
CA PRO A 29 36.44 -7.49 -31.40
C PRO A 29 37.20 -8.82 -31.61
N ASP A 30 38.16 -9.15 -30.74
CA ASP A 30 38.92 -10.40 -30.75
C ASP A 30 38.26 -11.54 -29.95
N ILE A 31 37.08 -11.30 -29.37
CA ILE A 31 36.26 -12.31 -28.68
C ILE A 31 35.07 -12.70 -29.54
N LYS A 32 34.89 -14.01 -29.73
CA LYS A 32 33.67 -14.56 -30.33
C LYS A 32 32.58 -14.63 -29.27
N VAL A 33 31.47 -13.91 -29.48
CA VAL A 33 30.33 -13.88 -28.57
C VAL A 33 29.15 -14.59 -29.23
N VAL A 34 28.58 -15.58 -28.54
CA VAL A 34 27.45 -16.35 -29.04
C VAL A 34 26.34 -16.38 -28.01
N VAL A 35 25.16 -15.91 -28.39
CA VAL A 35 23.95 -15.98 -27.59
C VAL A 35 23.13 -17.17 -28.06
N VAL A 36 22.78 -18.07 -27.13
CA VAL A 36 21.99 -19.26 -27.40
C VAL A 36 20.69 -19.27 -26.60
N ASP A 37 19.62 -19.75 -27.21
CA ASP A 37 18.33 -19.92 -26.55
C ASP A 37 17.61 -21.16 -27.10
N VAL A 38 16.75 -21.76 -26.27
CA VAL A 38 15.89 -22.88 -26.68
C VAL A 38 14.73 -22.41 -27.56
N SER A 39 14.36 -21.14 -27.47
CA SER A 39 13.32 -20.53 -28.29
C SER A 39 13.86 -20.18 -29.68
N ALA A 40 13.59 -21.05 -30.65
CA ALA A 40 13.92 -20.81 -32.06
C ALA A 40 13.28 -19.52 -32.60
N ALA A 41 12.06 -19.20 -32.15
CA ALA A 41 11.38 -17.96 -32.52
C ALA A 41 12.12 -16.72 -32.00
N GLN A 42 12.61 -16.76 -30.76
CA GLN A 42 13.40 -15.66 -30.18
C GLN A 42 14.73 -15.46 -30.92
N ILE A 43 15.43 -16.55 -31.25
CA ILE A 43 16.69 -16.51 -32.00
C ILE A 43 16.48 -16.05 -33.45
N ALA A 44 15.37 -16.41 -34.09
CA ALA A 44 15.04 -15.93 -35.43
C ALA A 44 14.91 -14.40 -35.44
N LYS A 45 14.21 -13.84 -34.45
CA LYS A 45 14.08 -12.38 -34.25
C LYS A 45 15.43 -11.69 -34.06
N TRP A 46 16.29 -12.24 -33.19
CA TRP A 46 17.65 -11.69 -33.01
C TRP A 46 18.53 -11.76 -34.25
N ASN A 47 18.23 -12.63 -35.21
CA ASN A 47 18.92 -12.72 -36.49
C ASN A 47 18.29 -11.85 -37.59
N ASP A 48 17.08 -11.34 -37.38
CA ASP A 48 16.44 -10.36 -38.26
C ASP A 48 16.98 -8.95 -37.96
N PRO A 49 17.50 -8.19 -38.94
CA PRO A 49 18.01 -6.83 -38.70
C PRO A 49 16.91 -5.80 -38.39
N ASN A 50 15.65 -6.12 -38.67
CA ASN A 50 14.51 -5.22 -38.52
C ASN A 50 13.51 -5.64 -37.42
N ASP A 51 13.61 -6.86 -36.88
CA ASP A 51 12.69 -7.40 -35.87
C ASP A 51 13.45 -7.95 -34.64
N ILE A 52 14.27 -7.10 -34.02
CA ILE A 52 14.90 -7.46 -32.74
C ILE A 52 13.81 -7.57 -31.67
N PRO A 53 13.80 -8.63 -30.83
CA PRO A 53 12.68 -8.93 -29.96
C PRO A 53 12.51 -7.96 -28.77
N ILE A 54 13.41 -6.99 -28.63
CA ILE A 54 13.52 -6.08 -27.49
C ILE A 54 13.73 -4.66 -28.00
N TYR A 55 12.92 -3.73 -27.50
CA TYR A 55 13.12 -2.31 -27.73
C TYR A 55 14.01 -1.72 -26.63
N GLU A 56 15.19 -1.23 -27.02
CA GLU A 56 16.10 -0.45 -26.20
C GLU A 56 16.77 0.61 -27.09
N PRO A 57 16.88 1.87 -26.65
CA PRO A 57 17.55 2.90 -27.43
C PRO A 57 18.99 2.51 -27.80
N GLY A 58 19.29 2.48 -29.10
CA GLY A 58 20.62 2.15 -29.64
C GLY A 58 20.96 0.66 -29.75
N LEU A 59 20.09 -0.24 -29.29
CA LEU A 59 20.36 -1.69 -29.33
C LEU A 59 20.39 -2.22 -30.76
N THR A 60 19.47 -1.79 -31.61
CA THR A 60 19.34 -2.28 -32.98
C THR A 60 20.56 -1.96 -33.82
N GLU A 61 21.04 -0.73 -33.75
CA GLU A 61 22.26 -0.30 -34.44
C GLU A 61 23.49 -1.06 -33.93
N LEU A 62 23.57 -1.28 -32.61
CA LEU A 62 24.68 -2.00 -31.99
C LEU A 62 24.74 -3.47 -32.42
N VAL A 63 23.59 -4.15 -32.44
CA VAL A 63 23.49 -5.55 -32.85
C VAL A 63 23.81 -5.69 -34.33
N ASN A 64 23.21 -4.87 -35.18
CA ASN A 64 23.40 -4.94 -36.63
C ASN A 64 24.85 -4.66 -37.05
N SER A 65 25.61 -3.85 -36.29
CA SER A 65 27.01 -3.55 -36.59
C SER A 65 27.98 -4.70 -36.27
N HIS A 66 27.62 -5.64 -35.39
CA HIS A 66 28.49 -6.73 -34.92
C HIS A 66 27.97 -8.14 -35.26
N ARG A 67 26.68 -8.28 -35.58
CA ARG A 67 26.06 -9.55 -35.97
C ARG A 67 26.83 -10.17 -37.13
N ASN A 68 27.09 -11.47 -37.05
CA ASN A 68 27.84 -12.26 -38.03
C ASN A 68 29.31 -11.86 -38.22
N LYS A 69 29.84 -10.93 -37.42
CA LYS A 69 31.28 -10.63 -37.35
C LYS A 69 31.90 -11.32 -36.14
N ASN A 70 31.52 -10.88 -34.95
CA ASN A 70 31.93 -11.51 -33.69
C ASN A 70 30.75 -11.73 -32.73
N LEU A 71 29.53 -11.27 -33.07
CA LEU A 71 28.28 -11.57 -32.35
C LEU A 71 27.41 -12.54 -33.16
N PHE A 72 27.00 -13.65 -32.55
CA PHE A 72 26.19 -14.67 -33.20
C PHE A 72 24.99 -15.08 -32.33
N PHE A 73 23.88 -15.45 -32.95
CA PHE A 73 22.68 -15.96 -32.28
C PHE A 73 22.34 -17.35 -32.83
N SER A 74 22.14 -18.34 -31.94
CA SER A 74 21.92 -19.72 -32.36
C SER A 74 21.03 -20.53 -31.41
N THR A 75 20.46 -21.62 -31.91
CA THR A 75 19.76 -22.63 -31.11
C THR A 75 20.64 -23.86 -30.83
N ASP A 76 21.90 -23.88 -31.25
CA ASP A 76 22.83 -25.01 -31.06
C ASP A 76 23.60 -24.89 -29.75
N LEU A 77 22.93 -25.21 -28.63
CA LEU A 77 23.53 -25.10 -27.30
C LEU A 77 24.79 -25.97 -27.16
N ASP A 78 24.74 -27.21 -27.65
CA ASP A 78 25.77 -28.23 -27.40
C ASP A 78 27.11 -27.88 -28.03
N LYS A 79 27.05 -27.36 -29.27
CA LYS A 79 28.23 -26.84 -29.96
C LYS A 79 28.86 -25.69 -29.20
N TYR A 80 28.08 -24.67 -28.84
CA TYR A 80 28.63 -23.44 -28.26
C TYR A 80 29.00 -23.57 -26.78
N ILE A 81 28.40 -24.50 -26.03
CA ILE A 81 28.91 -24.91 -24.71
C ILE A 81 30.32 -25.50 -24.83
N ASN A 82 30.57 -26.32 -25.85
CA ASN A 82 31.87 -26.93 -26.06
C ASN A 82 32.93 -25.93 -26.55
N GLU A 83 32.59 -25.05 -27.49
CA GLU A 83 33.49 -24.01 -28.00
C GLU A 83 33.85 -22.94 -26.95
N ALA A 84 32.97 -22.67 -25.99
CA ALA A 84 33.13 -21.57 -25.04
C ALA A 84 34.23 -21.81 -24.00
N SER A 85 34.92 -20.72 -23.62
CA SER A 85 35.78 -20.66 -22.43
C SER A 85 34.99 -20.14 -21.22
N ILE A 86 34.09 -19.18 -21.47
CA ILE A 86 33.18 -18.59 -20.49
C ILE A 86 31.74 -18.83 -20.94
N ILE A 87 30.89 -19.31 -20.03
CA ILE A 87 29.46 -19.54 -20.28
C ILE A 87 28.65 -18.67 -19.32
N PHE A 88 27.95 -17.67 -19.84
CA PHE A 88 26.97 -16.90 -19.07
C PHE A 88 25.64 -17.64 -18.99
N VAL A 89 25.03 -17.63 -17.81
CA VAL A 89 23.67 -18.14 -17.55
C VAL A 89 22.77 -16.94 -17.28
N CYS A 90 21.96 -16.57 -18.28
CA CYS A 90 21.10 -15.38 -18.33
C CYS A 90 19.63 -15.78 -18.53
N VAL A 91 19.11 -16.62 -17.64
CA VAL A 91 17.76 -17.19 -17.72
C VAL A 91 16.84 -16.62 -16.65
N ASN A 92 15.54 -16.60 -16.94
CA ASN A 92 14.56 -16.09 -15.99
C ASN A 92 14.46 -16.98 -14.74
N THR A 93 14.35 -16.33 -13.59
CA THR A 93 14.06 -16.90 -12.27
C THR A 93 12.71 -16.37 -11.76
N PRO A 94 11.59 -16.82 -12.36
CA PRO A 94 10.27 -16.29 -12.03
C PRO A 94 9.93 -16.57 -10.56
N THR A 95 9.08 -15.74 -9.95
CA THR A 95 8.56 -16.01 -8.61
C THR A 95 7.73 -17.30 -8.62
N LYS A 96 7.91 -18.15 -7.61
CA LYS A 96 7.11 -19.37 -7.44
C LYS A 96 5.64 -19.01 -7.25
N THR A 97 4.76 -19.66 -8.00
CA THR A 97 3.29 -19.48 -7.88
C THR A 97 2.64 -20.49 -6.94
N SER A 98 3.34 -21.56 -6.56
CA SER A 98 2.84 -22.59 -5.64
C SER A 98 3.96 -23.23 -4.80
N GLY A 99 3.57 -23.91 -3.72
CA GLY A 99 4.47 -24.59 -2.79
C GLY A 99 5.20 -23.66 -1.81
N ILE A 100 6.31 -24.14 -1.24
CA ILE A 100 7.10 -23.40 -0.24
C ILE A 100 7.66 -22.12 -0.87
N GLY A 101 7.38 -20.97 -0.24
CA GLY A 101 7.81 -19.66 -0.74
C GLY A 101 6.98 -19.12 -1.91
N ALA A 102 5.78 -19.66 -2.17
CA ALA A 102 4.88 -19.11 -3.18
C ALA A 102 4.62 -17.61 -2.95
N GLY A 103 4.73 -16.81 -4.01
CA GLY A 103 4.59 -15.36 -3.98
C GLY A 103 5.86 -14.58 -3.61
N SER A 104 6.94 -15.26 -3.15
CA SER A 104 8.15 -14.56 -2.68
C SER A 104 9.47 -15.16 -3.18
N ALA A 105 9.58 -16.48 -3.17
CA ALA A 105 10.81 -17.17 -3.56
C ALA A 105 10.93 -17.29 -5.08
N ALA A 106 12.14 -17.11 -5.60
CA ALA A 106 12.45 -17.37 -6.99
C ALA A 106 12.50 -18.87 -7.32
N ASP A 107 12.00 -19.23 -8.49
CA ASP A 107 12.11 -20.55 -9.10
C ASP A 107 13.40 -20.62 -9.92
N THR A 108 14.40 -21.34 -9.39
CA THR A 108 15.74 -21.47 -10.00
C THR A 108 15.85 -22.65 -10.96
N LYS A 109 14.74 -23.31 -11.35
CA LYS A 109 14.74 -24.48 -12.24
C LYS A 109 15.52 -24.26 -13.54
N ASN A 110 15.45 -23.05 -14.11
CA ASN A 110 16.10 -22.73 -15.37
C ASN A 110 17.63 -22.66 -15.20
N CYS A 111 18.10 -22.08 -14.09
CA CYS A 111 19.52 -22.06 -13.74
C CYS A 111 20.05 -23.49 -13.53
N GLU A 112 19.28 -24.33 -12.82
CA GLU A 112 19.62 -25.74 -12.63
C GLU A 112 19.67 -26.50 -13.98
N ALA A 113 18.68 -26.30 -14.85
CA ALA A 113 18.63 -26.91 -16.17
C ALA A 113 19.84 -26.53 -17.02
N CYS A 114 20.25 -25.25 -17.00
CA CYS A 114 21.48 -24.80 -17.65
C CYS A 114 22.72 -25.50 -17.09
N ALA A 115 22.85 -25.56 -15.75
CA ALA A 115 23.98 -26.24 -15.11
C ALA A 115 24.05 -27.73 -15.48
N ARG A 116 22.90 -28.43 -15.52
CA ARG A 116 22.82 -29.82 -15.96
C ARG A 116 23.24 -29.98 -17.42
N LYS A 117 22.76 -29.10 -18.31
CA LYS A 117 23.10 -29.14 -19.73
C LYS A 117 24.59 -28.89 -19.98
N ILE A 118 25.19 -27.95 -19.24
CA ILE A 118 26.64 -27.69 -19.28
C ILE A 118 27.40 -28.97 -18.84
N ALA A 119 27.04 -29.57 -17.70
CA ALA A 119 27.72 -30.77 -17.21
C ALA A 119 27.55 -32.00 -18.13
N GLU A 120 26.41 -32.11 -18.80
CA GLU A 120 26.12 -33.20 -19.73
C GLU A 120 27.07 -33.17 -20.94
N VAL A 121 27.25 -31.98 -21.51
CA VAL A 121 27.79 -31.79 -22.87
C VAL A 121 29.24 -31.28 -22.90
N ALA A 122 29.68 -30.58 -21.85
CA ALA A 122 31.03 -30.02 -21.81
C ALA A 122 32.10 -31.13 -21.87
N LYS A 123 33.10 -30.93 -22.74
CA LYS A 123 34.27 -31.82 -22.88
C LYS A 123 35.50 -31.36 -22.11
N GLU A 124 35.50 -30.12 -21.65
CA GLU A 124 36.60 -29.47 -20.94
C GLU A 124 36.05 -28.60 -19.80
N GLY A 125 36.89 -28.26 -18.83
CA GLY A 125 36.53 -27.34 -17.75
C GLY A 125 36.17 -25.94 -18.27
N LYS A 126 35.20 -25.29 -17.63
CA LYS A 126 34.64 -24.00 -18.06
C LYS A 126 34.52 -23.02 -16.89
N ILE A 127 34.53 -21.72 -17.19
CA ILE A 127 34.07 -20.68 -16.28
C ILE A 127 32.58 -20.47 -16.55
N VAL A 128 31.73 -20.72 -15.55
CA VAL A 128 30.29 -20.52 -15.63
C VAL A 128 29.94 -19.26 -14.84
N VAL A 129 29.28 -18.30 -15.49
CA VAL A 129 28.97 -16.98 -14.92
C VAL A 129 27.46 -16.86 -14.78
N GLU A 130 26.99 -16.85 -13.55
CA GLU A 130 25.61 -16.50 -13.20
C GLU A 130 25.45 -14.97 -13.36
N LYS A 131 24.53 -14.52 -14.22
CA LYS A 131 24.28 -13.08 -14.46
C LYS A 131 22.81 -12.67 -14.30
N SER A 132 21.95 -13.64 -14.06
CA SER A 132 20.53 -13.41 -13.80
C SER A 132 20.35 -12.79 -12.41
N THR A 133 19.18 -12.22 -12.13
CA THR A 133 18.86 -11.84 -10.75
C THR A 133 18.44 -13.09 -9.98
N VAL A 134 19.33 -13.62 -9.15
CA VAL A 134 19.13 -14.90 -8.45
C VAL A 134 19.10 -14.70 -6.93
N PRO A 135 18.37 -15.58 -6.20
CA PRO A 135 18.47 -15.58 -4.74
C PRO A 135 19.87 -16.00 -4.30
N VAL A 136 20.28 -15.55 -3.11
CA VAL A 136 21.55 -15.94 -2.51
C VAL A 136 21.63 -17.46 -2.39
N ARG A 137 22.78 -18.03 -2.75
CA ARG A 137 23.11 -19.47 -2.85
C ARG A 137 22.73 -20.16 -4.17
N THR A 138 22.25 -19.44 -5.17
CA THR A 138 21.97 -20.06 -6.49
C THR A 138 23.25 -20.55 -7.15
N SER A 139 24.35 -19.79 -7.04
CA SER A 139 25.67 -20.23 -7.52
C SER A 139 26.17 -21.48 -6.78
N GLU A 140 25.80 -21.68 -5.52
CA GLU A 140 26.11 -22.91 -4.76
C GLU A 140 25.34 -24.10 -5.34
N SER A 141 24.06 -23.92 -5.69
CA SER A 141 23.26 -24.94 -6.38
C SER A 141 23.84 -25.31 -7.75
N ILE A 142 24.22 -24.30 -8.56
CA ILE A 142 24.89 -24.51 -9.85
C ILE A 142 26.19 -25.29 -9.65
N LYS A 143 27.02 -24.89 -8.68
CA LYS A 143 28.29 -25.56 -8.36
C LYS A 143 28.07 -27.01 -7.91
N ALA A 144 27.05 -27.27 -7.09
CA ALA A 144 26.70 -28.62 -6.64
C ALA A 144 26.32 -29.53 -7.82
N VAL A 145 25.49 -29.04 -8.75
CA VAL A 145 25.08 -29.76 -9.96
C VAL A 145 26.27 -30.06 -10.86
N LEU A 146 27.09 -29.04 -11.16
CA LEU A 146 28.27 -29.19 -12.00
C LEU A 146 29.26 -30.18 -11.38
N ARG A 147 29.53 -30.08 -10.07
CA ARG A 147 30.45 -30.97 -9.36
C ARG A 147 29.98 -32.43 -9.41
N ALA A 148 28.70 -32.67 -9.11
CA ALA A 148 28.12 -34.01 -9.08
C ALA A 148 28.13 -34.69 -10.45
N ASN A 149 28.11 -33.92 -11.54
CA ASN A 149 28.04 -34.42 -12.93
C ASN A 149 29.33 -34.15 -13.72
N SER A 150 30.41 -33.77 -13.06
CA SER A 150 31.61 -33.22 -13.69
C SER A 150 32.40 -34.20 -14.56
N LYS A 151 32.23 -35.51 -14.36
CA LYS A 151 33.02 -36.56 -15.05
C LYS A 151 34.55 -36.30 -15.02
N GLY A 152 35.05 -35.66 -13.95
CA GLY A 152 36.46 -35.29 -13.79
C GLY A 152 36.85 -33.89 -14.29
N LEU A 153 35.93 -33.16 -14.93
CA LEU A 153 36.12 -31.78 -15.35
C LEU A 153 36.07 -30.81 -14.17
N LYS A 154 36.82 -29.71 -14.26
CA LYS A 154 36.80 -28.63 -13.26
C LYS A 154 35.98 -27.45 -13.79
N PHE A 155 35.00 -27.01 -13.00
CA PHE A 155 34.18 -25.84 -13.31
C PHE A 155 34.35 -24.80 -12.21
N GLU A 156 34.61 -23.56 -12.63
CA GLU A 156 34.53 -22.41 -11.73
C GLU A 156 33.20 -21.69 -11.95
N VAL A 157 32.55 -21.31 -10.85
CA VAL A 157 31.25 -20.62 -10.88
C VAL A 157 31.45 -19.21 -10.32
N LEU A 158 31.13 -18.21 -11.13
CA LEU A 158 31.18 -16.80 -10.78
C LEU A 158 29.76 -16.23 -10.70
N SER A 159 29.56 -15.26 -9.83
CA SER A 159 28.39 -14.37 -9.86
C SER A 159 28.80 -13.06 -10.51
N ASN A 160 28.05 -12.60 -11.50
CA ASN A 160 28.24 -11.30 -12.14
C ASN A 160 26.88 -10.64 -12.40
N PRO A 161 26.25 -10.06 -11.37
CA PRO A 161 24.92 -9.47 -11.49
C PRO A 161 24.87 -8.38 -12.56
N GLU A 162 23.72 -8.21 -13.19
CA GLU A 162 23.44 -7.04 -14.02
C GLU A 162 23.04 -5.84 -13.15
N PHE A 163 23.25 -4.60 -13.63
CA PHE A 163 22.73 -3.38 -13.02
C PHE A 163 22.13 -2.41 -14.06
N LEU A 164 21.65 -2.96 -15.17
CA LEU A 164 21.02 -2.18 -16.23
C LEU A 164 19.58 -1.81 -15.83
N ALA A 165 19.10 -0.69 -16.35
CA ALA A 165 17.70 -0.32 -16.27
C ALA A 165 17.10 -0.31 -17.69
N GLU A 166 15.89 -0.83 -17.82
CA GLU A 166 15.18 -0.79 -19.10
C GLU A 166 14.96 0.65 -19.57
N GLY A 167 15.12 0.92 -20.87
CA GLY A 167 15.13 2.23 -21.49
C GLY A 167 16.50 2.94 -21.46
N THR A 168 17.46 2.47 -20.66
CA THR A 168 18.85 2.98 -20.62
C THR A 168 19.90 1.87 -20.68
N ALA A 169 19.51 0.65 -21.07
CA ALA A 169 20.34 -0.54 -20.85
C ALA A 169 21.69 -0.45 -21.59
N ILE A 170 21.70 0.09 -22.82
CA ILE A 170 22.92 0.24 -23.62
C ILE A 170 23.89 1.22 -22.97
N GLN A 171 23.39 2.36 -22.48
CA GLN A 171 24.22 3.34 -21.77
C GLN A 171 24.78 2.74 -20.47
N ASP A 172 23.95 2.06 -19.69
CA ASP A 172 24.35 1.43 -18.43
C ASP A 172 25.43 0.36 -18.61
N LEU A 173 25.41 -0.37 -19.74
CA LEU A 173 26.41 -1.39 -20.07
C LEU A 173 27.71 -0.81 -20.64
N GLN A 174 27.63 0.30 -21.39
CA GLN A 174 28.80 0.96 -21.97
C GLN A 174 29.55 1.82 -20.94
N GLU A 175 28.83 2.47 -20.02
CA GLU A 175 29.40 3.34 -18.98
C GLU A 175 28.87 2.95 -17.58
N PRO A 176 29.14 1.72 -17.12
CA PRO A 176 28.63 1.26 -15.84
C PRO A 176 29.21 2.07 -14.69
N SER A 177 28.37 2.36 -13.68
CA SER A 177 28.88 2.92 -12.41
C SER A 177 29.83 1.94 -11.71
N ARG A 178 29.57 0.63 -11.86
CA ARG A 178 30.40 -0.48 -11.39
C ARG A 178 30.09 -1.76 -12.14
N ILE A 179 31.07 -2.65 -12.25
CA ILE A 179 30.91 -4.07 -12.53
C ILE A 179 31.19 -4.82 -11.22
N LEU A 180 30.35 -5.82 -10.89
CA LEU A 180 30.52 -6.64 -9.69
C LEU A 180 30.78 -8.09 -10.10
N ILE A 181 31.85 -8.69 -9.58
CA ILE A 181 32.21 -10.09 -9.85
C ILE A 181 32.49 -10.81 -8.53
N GLY A 182 31.70 -11.84 -8.23
CA GLY A 182 31.88 -12.75 -7.12
C GLY A 182 32.54 -14.05 -7.56
N GLY A 183 33.59 -14.49 -6.87
CA GLY A 183 34.27 -15.76 -7.12
C GLY A 183 34.49 -16.59 -5.85
N ALA A 184 35.00 -17.81 -6.02
CA ALA A 184 35.44 -18.61 -4.88
C ALA A 184 36.78 -18.08 -4.34
N GLU A 185 36.97 -18.14 -3.02
CA GLU A 185 38.23 -17.79 -2.35
C GLU A 185 39.26 -18.92 -2.44
N THR A 186 39.59 -19.30 -3.68
CA THR A 186 40.61 -20.30 -4.02
C THR A 186 41.48 -19.79 -5.17
N PRO A 187 42.70 -20.33 -5.37
CA PRO A 187 43.56 -19.90 -6.48
C PRO A 187 42.89 -20.02 -7.86
N GLU A 188 42.14 -21.10 -8.09
CA GLU A 188 41.37 -21.32 -9.32
C GLU A 188 40.24 -20.31 -9.45
N GLY A 189 39.52 -20.02 -8.35
CA GLY A 189 38.46 -19.04 -8.32
C GLY A 189 38.96 -17.62 -8.63
N HIS A 190 40.08 -17.21 -8.03
CA HIS A 190 40.72 -15.92 -8.34
C HIS A 190 41.18 -15.84 -9.80
N THR A 191 41.71 -16.93 -10.36
CA THR A 191 42.08 -16.99 -11.78
C THR A 191 40.86 -16.83 -12.69
N ALA A 192 39.75 -17.48 -12.36
CA ALA A 192 38.50 -17.34 -13.10
C ALA A 192 37.93 -15.91 -13.02
N VAL A 193 37.97 -15.29 -11.84
CA VAL A 193 37.59 -13.88 -11.63
C VAL A 193 38.44 -12.97 -12.52
N GLU A 194 39.77 -13.08 -12.47
CA GLU A 194 40.66 -12.22 -13.26
C GLU A 194 40.49 -12.44 -14.78
N THR A 195 40.15 -13.65 -15.20
CA THR A 195 39.79 -13.92 -16.60
C THR A 195 38.55 -13.10 -17.00
N LEU A 196 37.51 -13.05 -16.18
CA LEU A 196 36.32 -12.24 -16.46
C LEU A 196 36.59 -10.73 -16.32
N VAL A 197 37.43 -10.32 -15.37
CA VAL A 197 37.91 -8.93 -15.23
C VAL A 197 38.59 -8.48 -16.53
N SER A 198 39.42 -9.33 -17.13
CA SER A 198 40.13 -9.01 -18.38
C SER A 198 39.19 -8.70 -19.54
N VAL A 199 38.01 -9.35 -19.58
CA VAL A 199 36.96 -9.05 -20.58
C VAL A 199 36.43 -7.64 -20.34
N TYR A 200 35.94 -7.35 -19.14
CA TYR A 200 35.38 -6.03 -18.81
C TYR A 200 36.41 -4.89 -18.90
N ALA A 201 37.68 -5.15 -18.63
CA ALA A 201 38.76 -4.18 -18.67
C ALA A 201 39.05 -3.62 -20.08
N HIS A 202 38.46 -4.18 -21.14
CA HIS A 202 38.55 -3.62 -22.49
C HIS A 202 37.87 -2.25 -22.61
N TRP A 203 36.87 -1.95 -21.77
CA TRP A 203 36.19 -0.64 -21.78
C TRP A 203 35.85 -0.07 -20.41
N VAL A 204 35.84 -0.89 -19.36
CA VAL A 204 35.55 -0.46 -17.99
C VAL A 204 36.87 -0.25 -17.24
N PRO A 205 37.12 0.94 -16.67
CA PRO A 205 38.29 1.17 -15.83
C PRO A 205 38.35 0.21 -14.64
N ARG A 206 39.54 -0.29 -14.31
CA ARG A 206 39.75 -1.34 -13.29
C ARG A 206 39.18 -0.96 -11.92
N GLU A 207 39.21 0.33 -11.57
CA GLU A 207 38.67 0.90 -10.33
C GLU A 207 37.15 0.81 -10.23
N ARG A 208 36.44 0.66 -11.35
CA ARG A 208 34.99 0.41 -11.38
C ARG A 208 34.64 -1.09 -11.41
N ILE A 209 35.64 -1.99 -11.41
CA ILE A 209 35.42 -3.44 -11.36
C ILE A 209 35.66 -3.94 -9.93
N ILE A 210 34.58 -4.23 -9.22
CA ILE A 210 34.61 -4.70 -7.84
C ILE A 210 34.61 -6.23 -7.82
N THR A 211 35.61 -6.82 -7.18
CA THR A 211 35.73 -8.27 -6.99
C THR A 211 35.43 -8.64 -5.54
N THR A 212 34.71 -9.74 -5.31
CA THR A 212 34.30 -10.20 -3.98
C THR A 212 34.06 -11.72 -3.98
N ASN A 213 33.57 -12.29 -2.87
CA ASN A 213 33.11 -13.67 -2.86
C ASN A 213 31.71 -13.80 -3.50
N VAL A 214 31.37 -15.02 -3.94
CA VAL A 214 30.10 -15.32 -4.63
C VAL A 214 28.86 -14.78 -3.88
N TRP A 215 28.75 -15.05 -2.58
CA TRP A 215 27.54 -14.69 -1.82
C TRP A 215 27.40 -13.19 -1.61
N SER A 216 28.52 -12.49 -1.42
CA SER A 216 28.54 -11.04 -1.30
C SER A 216 28.10 -10.38 -2.60
N SER A 217 28.47 -10.96 -3.76
CA SER A 217 28.01 -10.51 -5.07
C SER A 217 26.50 -10.68 -5.25
N GLU A 218 25.97 -11.88 -5.00
CA GLU A 218 24.53 -12.17 -5.09
C GLU A 218 23.70 -11.27 -4.16
N LEU A 219 24.11 -11.17 -2.89
CA LEU A 219 23.39 -10.36 -1.89
C LEU A 219 23.43 -8.87 -2.25
N SER A 220 24.55 -8.35 -2.74
CA SER A 220 24.68 -6.93 -3.10
C SER A 220 23.68 -6.51 -4.18
N LYS A 221 23.33 -7.40 -5.12
CA LYS A 221 22.30 -7.10 -6.13
C LYS A 221 20.91 -6.96 -5.51
N LEU A 222 20.50 -7.91 -4.67
CA LEU A 222 19.21 -7.86 -3.98
C LEU A 222 19.11 -6.61 -3.08
N VAL A 223 20.17 -6.33 -2.32
CA VAL A 223 20.22 -5.18 -1.41
C VAL A 223 20.20 -3.87 -2.20
N ALA A 224 20.97 -3.74 -3.28
CA ALA A 224 20.95 -2.52 -4.10
C ALA A 224 19.54 -2.22 -4.65
N ASN A 225 18.85 -3.22 -5.19
CA ASN A 225 17.48 -3.06 -5.69
C ASN A 225 16.48 -2.76 -4.56
N ALA A 226 16.64 -3.37 -3.39
CA ALA A 226 15.83 -3.07 -2.20
C ALA A 226 16.02 -1.62 -1.73
N PHE A 227 17.25 -1.09 -1.72
CA PHE A 227 17.52 0.31 -1.38
C PHE A 227 16.91 1.29 -2.39
N LEU A 228 16.99 0.99 -3.70
CA LEU A 228 16.37 1.82 -4.74
C LEU A 228 14.84 1.89 -4.57
N ALA A 229 14.20 0.74 -4.38
CA ALA A 229 12.76 0.66 -4.14
C ALA A 229 12.35 1.30 -2.80
N GLN A 230 13.16 1.13 -1.76
CA GLN A 230 12.94 1.76 -0.45
C GLN A 230 12.88 3.28 -0.57
N ARG A 231 13.75 3.91 -1.36
CA ARG A 231 13.71 5.36 -1.60
C ARG A 231 12.38 5.80 -2.21
N ILE A 232 11.88 5.06 -3.20
CA ILE A 232 10.58 5.33 -3.84
C ILE A 232 9.44 5.18 -2.82
N SER A 233 9.39 4.06 -2.09
CA SER A 233 8.35 3.85 -1.07
C SER A 233 8.42 4.87 0.06
N SER A 234 9.64 5.32 0.42
CA SER A 234 9.84 6.34 1.45
C SER A 234 9.26 7.66 0.99
N ILE A 235 9.61 8.16 -0.21
CA ILE A 235 9.05 9.41 -0.71
C ILE A 235 7.54 9.32 -1.01
N ASN A 236 7.05 8.16 -1.45
CA ASN A 236 5.62 7.90 -1.59
C ASN A 236 4.89 7.95 -0.25
N SER A 237 5.48 7.43 0.84
CA SER A 237 4.89 7.56 2.17
C SER A 237 4.76 9.02 2.61
N ILE A 238 5.78 9.84 2.30
CA ILE A 238 5.79 11.27 2.60
C ILE A 238 4.77 12.02 1.73
N SER A 239 4.48 11.56 0.51
CA SER A 239 3.44 12.16 -0.34
C SER A 239 2.07 12.19 0.35
N ALA A 240 1.71 11.12 1.08
CA ALA A 240 0.45 11.09 1.82
C ALA A 240 0.44 12.09 2.99
N VAL A 241 1.59 12.30 3.63
CA VAL A 241 1.75 13.34 4.67
C VAL A 241 1.60 14.73 4.05
N CYS A 242 2.29 14.99 2.94
CA CYS A 242 2.22 16.26 2.21
C CYS A 242 0.77 16.63 1.85
N GLU A 243 0.03 15.68 1.28
CA GLU A 243 -1.39 15.88 0.94
C GLU A 243 -2.26 16.22 2.16
N ALA A 244 -1.95 15.66 3.33
CA ALA A 244 -2.68 15.88 4.57
C ALA A 244 -2.30 17.18 5.29
N THR A 245 -1.09 17.69 5.08
CA THR A 245 -0.54 18.84 5.81
C THR A 245 -0.51 20.14 5.00
N GLY A 246 -0.68 20.08 3.68
CA GLY A 246 -0.54 21.27 2.81
C GLY A 246 0.85 21.40 2.17
N ALA A 247 1.78 20.48 2.44
CA ALA A 247 3.11 20.51 1.83
C ALA A 247 3.10 19.92 0.41
N ASN A 248 4.14 20.21 -0.37
CA ASN A 248 4.35 19.66 -1.70
C ASN A 248 5.50 18.63 -1.69
N VAL A 249 5.21 17.37 -2.05
CA VAL A 249 6.21 16.29 -2.03
C VAL A 249 7.39 16.57 -2.96
N HIS A 250 7.20 17.29 -4.06
CA HIS A 250 8.28 17.59 -5.01
C HIS A 250 9.25 18.63 -4.46
N GLU A 251 8.76 19.59 -3.66
CA GLU A 251 9.60 20.54 -2.92
C GLU A 251 10.36 19.83 -1.80
N VAL A 252 9.66 18.96 -1.05
CA VAL A 252 10.28 18.13 0.00
C VAL A 252 11.36 17.22 -0.58
N ALA A 253 11.08 16.53 -1.69
CA ALA A 253 12.04 15.67 -2.38
C ALA A 253 13.28 16.44 -2.83
N ARG A 254 13.10 17.67 -3.35
CA ARG A 254 14.21 18.55 -3.74
C ARG A 254 15.05 18.98 -2.53
N ALA A 255 14.41 19.36 -1.43
CA ALA A 255 15.10 19.77 -0.20
C ALA A 255 15.87 18.62 0.44
N VAL A 256 15.26 17.43 0.55
CA VAL A 256 15.90 16.21 1.08
C VAL A 256 17.03 15.74 0.17
N GLY A 257 16.80 15.76 -1.14
CA GLY A 257 17.78 15.32 -2.13
C GLY A 257 18.98 16.25 -2.32
N ALA A 258 18.93 17.47 -1.77
CA ALA A 258 20.06 18.41 -1.77
C ALA A 258 21.17 18.04 -0.78
N ASP A 259 20.90 17.15 0.18
CA ASP A 259 21.94 16.56 1.02
C ASP A 259 22.66 15.44 0.25
N ASP A 260 23.94 15.64 -0.07
CA ASP A 260 24.73 14.69 -0.87
C ASP A 260 24.84 13.29 -0.24
N ARG A 261 24.65 13.16 1.08
CA ARG A 261 24.63 11.85 1.76
C ARG A 261 23.38 11.04 1.41
N ILE A 262 22.31 11.72 0.98
CA ILE A 262 21.06 11.12 0.50
C ILE A 262 21.06 11.09 -1.04
N GLY A 263 21.43 12.20 -1.67
CA GLY A 263 21.41 12.42 -3.12
C GLY A 263 20.01 12.60 -3.70
N GLY A 264 19.92 13.28 -4.84
CA GLY A 264 18.63 13.64 -5.49
C GLY A 264 17.97 12.57 -6.36
N LYS A 265 18.59 11.40 -6.54
CA LYS A 265 18.06 10.34 -7.44
C LYS A 265 17.02 9.45 -6.73
N PHE A 266 16.11 8.83 -7.48
CA PHE A 266 15.09 7.90 -6.93
C PHE A 266 14.20 8.52 -5.84
N LEU A 267 14.00 9.84 -5.87
CA LEU A 267 13.10 10.58 -4.99
C LEU A 267 11.88 11.14 -5.73
N ASN A 268 11.62 10.67 -6.95
CA ASN A 268 10.42 11.05 -7.69
C ASN A 268 9.24 10.24 -7.15
N CYS A 269 8.28 10.96 -6.56
CA CYS A 269 7.03 10.37 -6.11
C CYS A 269 6.18 9.91 -7.30
N SER A 270 5.48 8.79 -7.15
CA SER A 270 4.63 8.20 -8.18
C SER A 270 3.44 7.43 -7.60
N VAL A 271 2.57 6.93 -8.48
CA VAL A 271 1.47 6.00 -8.14
C VAL A 271 1.98 4.68 -7.56
N GLY A 272 3.24 4.33 -7.84
CA GLY A 272 3.92 3.14 -7.35
C GLY A 272 5.09 2.78 -8.26
N PHE A 273 6.08 2.05 -7.74
CA PHE A 273 7.04 1.38 -8.60
C PHE A 273 6.43 0.11 -9.20
N GLY A 274 6.93 -0.26 -10.38
CA GLY A 274 6.64 -1.53 -11.04
C GLY A 274 7.91 -2.15 -11.63
N GLY A 275 7.74 -2.99 -12.65
CA GLY A 275 8.83 -3.69 -13.30
C GLY A 275 9.16 -5.02 -12.61
N SER A 276 9.80 -5.92 -13.35
CA SER A 276 10.05 -7.30 -12.91
C SER A 276 11.09 -7.47 -11.78
N CYS A 277 11.83 -6.40 -11.44
CA CYS A 277 12.95 -6.48 -10.50
C CYS A 277 12.56 -6.12 -9.07
N PHE A 278 12.02 -4.92 -8.81
CA PHE A 278 11.92 -4.41 -7.43
C PHE A 278 11.07 -5.28 -6.50
N GLN A 279 9.80 -5.54 -6.85
CA GLN A 279 8.91 -6.35 -6.00
C GLN A 279 9.46 -7.77 -5.81
N LYS A 280 9.89 -8.41 -6.91
CA LYS A 280 10.48 -9.75 -6.90
C LYS A 280 11.69 -9.84 -5.99
N ASP A 281 12.64 -8.90 -6.11
CA ASP A 281 13.91 -8.97 -5.38
C ASP A 281 13.74 -8.68 -3.89
N ILE A 282 12.85 -7.75 -3.54
CA ILE A 282 12.52 -7.47 -2.13
C ILE A 282 11.83 -8.69 -1.51
N LEU A 283 10.84 -9.28 -2.18
CA LEU A 283 10.16 -10.46 -1.65
C LEU A 283 11.09 -11.67 -1.55
N ASN A 284 12.06 -11.80 -2.47
CA ASN A 284 13.14 -12.79 -2.33
C ASN A 284 14.03 -12.50 -1.11
N LEU A 285 14.41 -11.24 -0.85
CA LEU A 285 15.18 -10.85 0.34
C LEU A 285 14.40 -11.12 1.63
N VAL A 286 13.09 -10.82 1.64
CA VAL A 286 12.18 -11.12 2.73
C VAL A 286 12.14 -12.63 3.00
N TYR A 287 11.91 -13.44 1.96
CA TYR A 287 11.88 -14.89 2.08
C TYR A 287 13.23 -15.46 2.55
N LEU A 288 14.34 -14.89 2.07
CA LEU A 288 15.68 -15.26 2.51
C LEU A 288 15.86 -15.01 4.02
N ALA A 289 15.48 -13.82 4.50
CA ALA A 289 15.53 -13.48 5.91
C ALA A 289 14.67 -14.42 6.77
N GLU A 290 13.45 -14.75 6.32
CA GLU A 290 12.59 -15.73 6.99
C GLU A 290 13.23 -17.13 7.06
N SER A 291 13.86 -17.56 5.96
CA SER A 291 14.56 -18.86 5.90
C SER A 291 15.76 -18.96 6.85
N PHE A 292 16.35 -17.82 7.22
CA PHE A 292 17.40 -17.70 8.23
C PHE A 292 16.88 -17.35 9.63
N HIS A 293 15.56 -17.38 9.84
CA HIS A 293 14.92 -17.06 11.13
C HIS A 293 15.19 -15.62 11.61
N LEU A 294 15.15 -14.65 10.68
CA LEU A 294 15.31 -13.21 10.94
C LEU A 294 14.01 -12.44 10.65
N PRO A 295 12.93 -12.62 11.44
CA PRO A 295 11.62 -12.05 11.15
C PRO A 295 11.60 -10.51 11.17
N GLU A 296 12.40 -9.87 12.03
CA GLU A 296 12.46 -8.40 12.09
C GLU A 296 13.05 -7.79 10.81
N VAL A 297 14.04 -8.46 10.21
CA VAL A 297 14.64 -8.07 8.93
C VAL A 297 13.64 -8.30 7.80
N ALA A 298 12.94 -9.43 7.81
CA ALA A 298 11.90 -9.73 6.84
C ALA A 298 10.78 -8.68 6.88
N ASP A 299 10.27 -8.34 8.07
CA ASP A 299 9.23 -7.33 8.23
C ASP A 299 9.69 -5.95 7.79
N TYR A 300 10.92 -5.54 8.11
CA TYR A 300 11.46 -4.25 7.67
C TYR A 300 11.42 -4.09 6.15
N TRP A 301 11.93 -5.08 5.40
CA TRP A 301 11.95 -5.02 3.94
C TRP A 301 10.57 -5.24 3.31
N ARG A 302 9.70 -6.05 3.93
CA ARG A 302 8.32 -6.25 3.50
C ARG A 302 7.53 -4.94 3.47
N HIS A 303 7.78 -4.03 4.41
CA HIS A 303 7.11 -2.72 4.44
C HIS A 303 7.38 -1.87 3.19
N VAL A 304 8.49 -2.08 2.48
CA VAL A 304 8.76 -1.39 1.21
C VAL A 304 7.69 -1.74 0.18
N VAL A 305 7.33 -3.03 0.06
CA VAL A 305 6.27 -3.51 -0.84
C VAL A 305 4.89 -3.12 -0.31
N THR A 306 4.64 -3.27 1.00
CA THR A 306 3.37 -2.87 1.63
C THR A 306 3.05 -1.39 1.38
N MET A 307 4.04 -0.51 1.46
CA MET A 307 3.87 0.92 1.17
C MET A 307 3.59 1.19 -0.32
N ASN A 308 4.18 0.40 -1.22
CA ASN A 308 3.90 0.49 -2.66
C ASN A 308 2.43 0.12 -2.97
N GLU A 309 1.94 -0.98 -2.40
CA GLU A 309 0.55 -1.43 -2.57
C GLU A 309 -0.45 -0.46 -1.93
N TYR A 310 -0.10 0.10 -0.76
CA TYR A 310 -0.86 1.18 -0.15
C TYR A 310 -0.99 2.39 -1.09
N GLN A 311 0.11 2.82 -1.73
CA GLN A 311 0.10 3.97 -2.65
C GLN A 311 -0.81 3.72 -3.86
N LYS A 312 -0.72 2.55 -4.50
CA LYS A 312 -1.60 2.15 -5.62
C LYS A 312 -3.07 2.19 -5.20
N THR A 313 -3.40 1.55 -4.09
CA THR A 313 -4.77 1.48 -3.54
C THR A 313 -5.30 2.86 -3.19
N ARG A 314 -4.48 3.70 -2.54
CA ARG A 314 -4.81 5.07 -2.13
C ARG A 314 -5.10 5.97 -3.32
N PHE A 315 -4.36 5.81 -4.42
CA PHE A 315 -4.59 6.57 -5.63
C PHE A 315 -5.93 6.20 -6.27
N ALA A 316 -6.19 4.90 -6.50
CA ALA A 316 -7.46 4.41 -7.06
C ALA A 316 -8.67 4.86 -6.22
N THR A 317 -8.61 4.67 -4.90
CA THR A 317 -9.68 5.09 -3.98
C THR A 317 -9.87 6.60 -3.96
N THR A 318 -8.80 7.38 -4.12
CA THR A 318 -8.91 8.84 -4.27
C THR A 318 -9.62 9.24 -5.54
N MET A 319 -9.34 8.58 -6.67
CA MET A 319 -10.06 8.81 -7.93
C MET A 319 -11.57 8.61 -7.75
N ILE A 320 -11.96 7.45 -7.20
CA ILE A 320 -13.37 7.10 -6.96
C ILE A 320 -14.03 8.11 -6.01
N ARG A 321 -13.36 8.45 -4.90
CA ARG A 321 -13.87 9.40 -3.90
C ARG A 321 -14.06 10.81 -4.48
N ARG A 322 -13.10 11.30 -5.26
CA ARG A 322 -13.18 12.63 -5.88
C ARG A 322 -14.24 12.70 -6.99
N MET A 323 -14.53 11.56 -7.63
CA MET A 323 -15.64 11.39 -8.56
C MET A 323 -16.95 10.98 -7.88
N PHE A 324 -17.19 11.48 -6.66
CA PHE A 324 -18.45 11.33 -5.92
C PHE A 324 -18.77 9.91 -5.46
N ASN A 325 -17.74 9.12 -5.12
CA ASN A 325 -17.85 7.73 -4.66
C ASN A 325 -18.55 6.78 -5.64
N THR A 326 -18.61 7.13 -6.93
CA THR A 326 -19.15 6.25 -7.96
C THR A 326 -18.48 6.51 -9.30
N VAL A 327 -18.01 5.44 -9.94
CA VAL A 327 -17.46 5.46 -11.29
C VAL A 327 -18.18 4.50 -12.24
N THR A 328 -19.28 3.89 -11.78
CA THR A 328 -20.13 3.02 -12.60
C THR A 328 -20.52 3.71 -13.91
N ASN A 329 -20.20 3.07 -15.03
CA ASN A 329 -20.42 3.56 -16.40
C ASN A 329 -19.71 4.88 -16.76
N LYS A 330 -18.89 5.47 -15.89
CA LYS A 330 -18.08 6.64 -16.26
C LYS A 330 -16.91 6.19 -17.13
N LYS A 331 -16.68 6.88 -18.24
CA LYS A 331 -15.45 6.70 -19.05
C LYS A 331 -14.26 7.31 -18.31
N ILE A 332 -13.22 6.52 -18.05
CA ILE A 332 -11.96 6.96 -17.45
C ILE A 332 -10.84 6.62 -18.44
N CYS A 333 -10.13 7.63 -18.89
CA CYS A 333 -8.98 7.47 -19.77
C CYS A 333 -7.70 7.26 -18.96
N ILE A 334 -6.92 6.27 -19.33
CA ILE A 334 -5.62 5.92 -18.76
C ILE A 334 -4.55 6.31 -19.77
N PHE A 335 -3.70 7.26 -19.38
CA PHE A 335 -2.51 7.65 -20.12
C PHE A 335 -1.31 6.87 -19.58
N GLY A 336 -0.87 5.90 -20.37
CA GLY A 336 0.25 5.02 -20.06
C GLY A 336 -0.15 3.74 -19.34
N PHE A 337 0.41 2.63 -19.79
CA PHE A 337 0.26 1.30 -19.20
C PHE A 337 1.62 0.66 -18.86
N ALA A 338 2.68 0.98 -19.60
CA ALA A 338 4.04 0.51 -19.27
C ALA A 338 4.43 0.91 -17.85
N PHE A 339 5.29 0.13 -17.18
CA PHE A 339 5.65 0.42 -15.79
C PHE A 339 6.47 1.71 -15.61
N LYS A 340 7.16 2.14 -16.68
CA LYS A 340 7.91 3.39 -16.83
C LYS A 340 7.92 3.81 -18.30
N LYS A 341 8.39 5.03 -18.59
CA LYS A 341 8.59 5.48 -19.99
C LYS A 341 9.73 4.74 -20.70
N ASP A 342 9.74 4.86 -22.02
CA ASP A 342 10.77 4.36 -22.95
C ASP A 342 10.94 2.82 -22.96
N THR A 343 9.89 2.08 -22.58
CA THR A 343 9.80 0.62 -22.66
C THR A 343 8.38 0.17 -22.98
N GLY A 344 8.24 -1.00 -23.61
CA GLY A 344 6.95 -1.69 -23.77
C GLY A 344 6.64 -2.68 -22.64
N ASP A 345 7.49 -2.79 -21.62
CA ASP A 345 7.31 -3.73 -20.53
C ASP A 345 6.19 -3.31 -19.57
N VAL A 346 5.33 -4.27 -19.25
CA VAL A 346 4.13 -4.12 -18.43
C VAL A 346 4.22 -4.84 -17.09
N ARG A 347 5.27 -5.64 -16.87
CA ARG A 347 5.36 -6.51 -15.68
C ARG A 347 5.23 -5.71 -14.38
N GLU A 348 4.30 -6.11 -13.52
CA GLU A 348 4.01 -5.46 -12.23
C GLU A 348 3.71 -3.95 -12.37
N THR A 349 3.17 -3.51 -13.51
CA THR A 349 2.83 -2.10 -13.73
C THR A 349 1.75 -1.62 -12.75
N PRO A 350 1.93 -0.45 -12.09
CA PRO A 350 0.88 0.13 -11.27
C PRO A 350 -0.42 0.36 -12.05
N ALA A 351 -0.33 0.59 -13.37
CA ALA A 351 -1.49 0.83 -14.22
C ALA A 351 -2.48 -0.35 -14.21
N ALA A 352 -1.98 -1.58 -14.19
CA ALA A 352 -2.81 -2.78 -14.13
C ALA A 352 -3.60 -2.85 -12.82
N THR A 353 -2.97 -2.49 -11.70
CA THR A 353 -3.65 -2.39 -10.40
C THR A 353 -4.74 -1.32 -10.40
N ILE A 354 -4.46 -0.13 -10.97
CA ILE A 354 -5.48 0.94 -11.05
C ILE A 354 -6.65 0.51 -11.96
N VAL A 355 -6.35 -0.06 -13.13
CA VAL A 355 -7.36 -0.57 -14.07
C VAL A 355 -8.24 -1.62 -13.40
N LYS A 356 -7.66 -2.56 -12.65
CA LYS A 356 -8.40 -3.56 -11.85
C LYS A 356 -9.41 -2.90 -10.91
N TYR A 357 -8.98 -1.96 -10.07
CA TYR A 357 -9.88 -1.26 -9.15
C TYR A 357 -11.01 -0.51 -9.87
N LEU A 358 -10.72 0.11 -11.02
CA LEU A 358 -11.73 0.81 -11.80
C LEU A 358 -12.74 -0.15 -12.45
N LEU A 359 -12.29 -1.31 -12.92
CA LEU A 359 -13.16 -2.35 -13.47
C LEU A 359 -14.05 -2.99 -12.39
N GLU A 360 -13.51 -3.21 -11.18
CA GLU A 360 -14.28 -3.68 -10.01
C GLU A 360 -15.43 -2.70 -9.66
N GLU A 361 -15.21 -1.40 -9.86
CA GLU A 361 -16.21 -0.33 -9.71
C GLU A 361 -17.02 -0.05 -10.99
N LYS A 362 -16.93 -0.94 -11.99
CA LYS A 362 -17.71 -0.90 -13.25
C LYS A 362 -17.50 0.38 -14.08
N ALA A 363 -16.31 0.97 -14.02
CA ALA A 363 -15.94 2.07 -14.92
C ALA A 363 -15.69 1.58 -16.35
N ASN A 364 -15.94 2.45 -17.33
CA ASN A 364 -15.51 2.23 -18.71
C ASN A 364 -14.06 2.73 -18.85
N VAL A 365 -13.08 1.84 -18.83
CA VAL A 365 -11.65 2.16 -18.88
C VAL A 365 -11.16 2.22 -20.33
N ALA A 366 -10.61 3.37 -20.72
CA ALA A 366 -10.01 3.61 -22.04
C ALA A 366 -8.49 3.76 -21.89
N VAL A 367 -7.70 2.81 -22.39
CA VAL A 367 -6.25 2.81 -22.23
C VAL A 367 -5.57 3.26 -23.51
N TYR A 368 -4.59 4.16 -23.38
CA TYR A 368 -3.65 4.52 -24.42
C TYR A 368 -2.21 4.42 -23.88
N ASP A 369 -1.34 3.70 -24.59
CA ASP A 369 0.10 3.66 -24.37
C ASP A 369 0.82 3.58 -25.73
N PRO A 370 1.89 4.34 -25.96
CA PRO A 370 2.55 4.41 -27.26
C PRO A 370 3.36 3.16 -27.65
N GLN A 371 3.75 2.29 -26.69
CA GLN A 371 4.68 1.18 -26.95
C GLN A 371 4.19 -0.19 -26.46
N VAL A 372 3.19 -0.23 -25.57
CA VAL A 372 2.65 -1.49 -25.05
C VAL A 372 1.80 -2.22 -26.08
N LYS A 373 2.09 -3.51 -26.28
CA LYS A 373 1.26 -4.41 -27.10
C LYS A 373 0.04 -4.86 -26.32
N ILE A 374 -1.08 -5.04 -27.03
CA ILE A 374 -2.35 -5.45 -26.43
C ILE A 374 -2.20 -6.81 -25.74
N GLU A 375 -1.49 -7.75 -26.35
CA GLU A 375 -1.30 -9.10 -25.80
C GLU A 375 -0.56 -9.06 -24.46
N ASP A 376 0.48 -8.25 -24.36
CA ASP A 376 1.27 -8.08 -23.13
C ASP A 376 0.41 -7.43 -22.03
N MET A 377 -0.35 -6.37 -22.38
CA MET A 377 -1.29 -5.72 -21.47
C MET A 377 -2.33 -6.70 -20.90
N MET A 378 -2.93 -7.53 -21.76
CA MET A 378 -3.94 -8.50 -21.35
C MET A 378 -3.36 -9.59 -20.45
N HIS A 379 -2.13 -10.05 -20.75
CA HIS A 379 -1.44 -11.04 -19.92
C HIS A 379 -1.11 -10.50 -18.51
N GLU A 380 -0.66 -9.25 -18.41
CA GLU A 380 -0.44 -8.61 -17.11
C GLU A 380 -1.74 -8.43 -16.32
N LEU A 381 -2.83 -8.01 -16.98
CA LEU A 381 -4.14 -7.91 -16.34
C LEU A 381 -4.60 -9.27 -15.79
N GLU A 382 -4.44 -10.34 -16.57
CA GLU A 382 -4.75 -11.70 -16.14
C GLU A 382 -3.92 -12.11 -14.91
N TYR A 383 -2.62 -11.82 -14.93
CA TYR A 383 -1.72 -12.05 -13.79
C TYR A 383 -2.18 -11.30 -12.52
N GLN A 384 -2.69 -10.08 -12.66
CA GLN A 384 -3.27 -9.29 -11.55
C GLN A 384 -4.68 -9.75 -11.13
N GLY A 385 -5.21 -10.82 -11.74
CA GLY A 385 -6.50 -11.42 -11.45
C GLY A 385 -7.67 -10.83 -12.24
N VAL A 386 -7.40 -10.05 -13.28
CA VAL A 386 -8.38 -9.47 -14.20
C VAL A 386 -8.52 -10.38 -15.42
N ASN A 387 -9.49 -11.29 -15.38
CA ASN A 387 -9.82 -12.20 -16.47
C ASN A 387 -11.34 -12.32 -16.63
N THR A 388 -11.80 -13.00 -17.68
CA THR A 388 -13.23 -13.17 -17.99
C THR A 388 -14.03 -13.89 -16.90
N THR A 389 -13.37 -14.67 -16.03
CA THR A 389 -14.04 -15.34 -14.90
C THR A 389 -14.32 -14.36 -13.77
N ASN A 390 -13.32 -13.57 -13.37
CA ASN A 390 -13.44 -12.61 -12.27
C ASN A 390 -14.13 -11.31 -12.70
N HIS A 391 -14.01 -10.94 -13.98
CA HIS A 391 -14.50 -9.71 -14.57
C HIS A 391 -15.26 -10.02 -15.88
N PRO A 392 -16.48 -10.58 -15.81
CA PRO A 392 -17.22 -11.04 -16.99
C PRO A 392 -17.65 -9.91 -17.94
N MET A 393 -17.59 -8.65 -17.49
CA MET A 393 -17.88 -7.48 -18.31
C MET A 393 -16.62 -6.79 -18.85
N MET A 394 -15.43 -7.35 -18.64
CA MET A 394 -14.16 -6.72 -19.03
C MET A 394 -14.15 -6.31 -20.51
N ASP A 395 -14.56 -7.18 -21.42
CA ASP A 395 -14.57 -6.90 -22.87
C ASP A 395 -15.46 -5.71 -23.25
N LYS A 396 -16.45 -5.39 -22.42
CA LYS A 396 -17.33 -4.22 -22.61
C LYS A 396 -16.77 -2.96 -21.94
N LEU A 397 -16.08 -3.13 -20.82
CA LEU A 397 -15.63 -2.03 -19.96
C LEU A 397 -14.22 -1.56 -20.28
N LEU A 398 -13.34 -2.42 -20.80
CA LEU A 398 -11.96 -2.10 -21.14
C LEU A 398 -11.81 -1.96 -22.65
N LYS A 399 -11.29 -0.82 -23.11
CA LYS A 399 -10.97 -0.60 -24.53
C LYS A 399 -9.60 0.05 -24.68
N VAL A 400 -8.78 -0.49 -25.58
CA VAL A 400 -7.48 0.07 -25.96
C VAL A 400 -7.65 0.98 -27.17
N TYR A 401 -6.90 2.08 -27.18
CA TYR A 401 -6.90 3.09 -28.23
C TYR A 401 -5.47 3.30 -28.74
N ASN A 402 -5.36 3.73 -30.01
CA ASN A 402 -4.08 4.04 -30.66
C ASN A 402 -3.80 5.56 -30.74
N ASP A 403 -4.75 6.38 -30.27
CA ASP A 403 -4.63 7.84 -30.24
C ASP A 403 -5.09 8.36 -28.86
N PRO A 404 -4.31 9.24 -28.20
CA PRO A 404 -4.64 9.73 -26.86
C PRO A 404 -5.87 10.64 -26.85
N TYR A 405 -6.20 11.32 -27.96
CA TYR A 405 -7.38 12.19 -28.04
C TYR A 405 -8.67 11.37 -28.14
N GLU A 406 -8.69 10.30 -28.95
CA GLU A 406 -9.82 9.35 -29.01
C GLU A 406 -10.05 8.65 -27.66
N ALA A 407 -8.96 8.28 -26.98
CA ALA A 407 -9.04 7.69 -25.65
C ALA A 407 -9.70 8.66 -24.64
N ALA A 408 -9.37 9.96 -24.73
CA ALA A 408 -9.89 11.00 -23.85
C ALA A 408 -11.30 11.49 -24.20
N GLU A 409 -11.77 11.32 -25.44
CA GLU A 409 -13.09 11.81 -25.89
C GLU A 409 -14.23 11.25 -25.04
N GLY A 410 -15.10 12.12 -24.50
CA GLY A 410 -16.19 11.75 -23.60
C GLY A 410 -15.74 11.26 -22.20
N ALA A 411 -14.44 11.24 -21.90
CA ALA A 411 -13.94 10.80 -20.60
C ALA A 411 -14.38 11.76 -19.48
N HIS A 412 -14.72 11.21 -18.32
CA HIS A 412 -15.00 11.96 -17.09
C HIS A 412 -13.69 12.28 -16.38
N ALA A 413 -12.71 11.39 -16.49
CA ALA A 413 -11.40 11.55 -15.89
C ALA A 413 -10.29 11.07 -16.83
N ILE A 414 -9.12 11.70 -16.71
CA ILE A 414 -7.84 11.19 -17.21
C ILE A 414 -6.97 10.83 -16.01
N ALA A 415 -6.32 9.67 -16.04
CA ALA A 415 -5.28 9.28 -15.11
C ALA A 415 -3.95 9.06 -15.85
N ALA A 416 -2.94 9.86 -15.53
CA ALA A 416 -1.59 9.68 -16.06
C ALA A 416 -0.79 8.75 -15.16
N LEU A 417 -0.52 7.53 -15.65
CA LEU A 417 0.07 6.44 -14.88
C LEU A 417 1.49 6.07 -15.32
N THR A 418 1.91 6.53 -16.50
CA THR A 418 3.28 6.37 -17.02
C THR A 418 3.82 7.70 -17.53
N GLU A 419 5.07 8.03 -17.20
CA GLU A 419 5.72 9.32 -17.47
C GLU A 419 6.18 9.53 -18.93
N TRP A 420 5.40 9.11 -19.91
CA TRP A 420 5.71 9.36 -21.33
C TRP A 420 5.80 10.86 -21.63
N ASP A 421 6.85 11.27 -22.35
CA ASP A 421 7.11 12.69 -22.62
C ASP A 421 6.03 13.32 -23.52
N GLU A 422 5.37 12.54 -24.37
CA GLU A 422 4.26 12.98 -25.23
C GLU A 422 3.13 13.63 -24.41
N PHE A 423 2.79 13.06 -23.26
CA PHE A 423 1.71 13.55 -22.39
C PHE A 423 1.96 14.96 -21.86
N LYS A 424 3.21 15.46 -21.86
CA LYS A 424 3.53 16.83 -21.43
C LYS A 424 3.06 17.88 -22.43
N THR A 425 2.91 17.49 -23.70
CA THR A 425 2.80 18.43 -24.84
C THR A 425 1.50 18.31 -25.63
N LEU A 426 0.59 17.41 -25.25
CA LEU A 426 -0.71 17.27 -25.88
C LEU A 426 -1.51 18.58 -25.90
N ASP A 427 -2.41 18.72 -26.87
CA ASP A 427 -3.35 19.83 -26.92
C ASP A 427 -4.46 19.65 -25.87
N TYR A 428 -4.19 20.13 -24.66
CA TYR A 428 -5.13 20.05 -23.55
C TYR A 428 -6.40 20.88 -23.72
N GLU A 429 -6.44 21.86 -24.63
CA GLU A 429 -7.68 22.58 -24.95
C GLU A 429 -8.62 21.65 -25.70
N LYS A 430 -8.09 20.95 -26.72
CA LYS A 430 -8.84 19.93 -27.46
C LYS A 430 -9.27 18.77 -26.55
N VAL A 431 -8.35 18.25 -25.71
CA VAL A 431 -8.67 17.18 -24.75
C VAL A 431 -9.76 17.62 -23.80
N TYR A 432 -9.62 18.78 -23.15
CA TYR A 432 -10.61 19.29 -22.22
C TYR A 432 -11.97 19.51 -22.88
N ALA A 433 -12.00 20.08 -24.09
CA ALA A 433 -13.23 20.31 -24.85
C ALA A 433 -14.00 18.99 -25.08
N GLY A 434 -13.30 17.90 -25.42
CA GLY A 434 -13.88 16.58 -25.65
C GLY A 434 -14.34 15.84 -24.40
N MET A 435 -13.94 16.24 -23.19
CA MET A 435 -14.28 15.54 -21.94
C MET A 435 -15.68 15.85 -21.40
N THR A 436 -16.24 14.93 -20.62
CA THR A 436 -17.46 15.16 -19.83
C THR A 436 -17.17 16.11 -18.66
N LYS A 437 -18.11 17.00 -18.31
CA LYS A 437 -17.94 17.98 -17.23
C LYS A 437 -18.73 17.58 -15.96
N PRO A 438 -18.18 17.81 -14.75
CA PRO A 438 -16.84 18.33 -14.47
C PRO A 438 -15.75 17.33 -14.90
N ALA A 439 -14.68 17.83 -15.52
CA ALA A 439 -13.56 17.01 -16.00
C ALA A 439 -12.50 16.89 -14.89
N PHE A 440 -11.99 15.67 -14.69
CA PHE A 440 -11.01 15.36 -13.65
C PHE A 440 -9.67 14.92 -14.26
N PHE A 441 -8.57 15.38 -13.70
CA PHE A 441 -7.22 14.92 -14.07
C PHE A 441 -6.53 14.42 -12.81
N PHE A 442 -6.08 13.17 -12.85
CA PHE A 442 -5.32 12.53 -11.79
C PHE A 442 -3.92 12.25 -12.30
N ASP A 443 -2.95 13.03 -11.84
CA ASP A 443 -1.56 12.85 -12.24
C ASP A 443 -0.81 11.99 -11.22
N GLY A 444 -0.56 10.74 -11.59
CA GLY A 444 0.20 9.78 -10.81
C GLY A 444 1.71 9.87 -11.00
N ARG A 445 2.20 10.76 -11.87
CA ARG A 445 3.63 10.88 -12.26
C ARG A 445 4.18 12.31 -12.23
N ASN A 446 3.34 13.31 -11.97
CA ASN A 446 3.70 14.72 -11.95
C ASN A 446 4.34 15.19 -13.27
N ILE A 447 3.66 14.94 -14.38
CA ILE A 447 4.10 15.24 -15.75
C ILE A 447 3.16 16.17 -16.51
N LEU A 448 1.89 16.24 -16.14
CA LEU A 448 0.89 17.00 -16.89
C LEU A 448 1.06 18.51 -16.64
N PRO A 449 0.70 19.39 -17.60
CA PRO A 449 0.74 20.84 -17.40
C PRO A 449 -0.42 21.31 -16.51
N HIS A 450 -0.28 21.10 -15.19
CA HIS A 450 -1.36 21.27 -14.19
C HIS A 450 -2.02 22.64 -14.22
N GLU A 451 -1.24 23.73 -14.25
CA GLU A 451 -1.76 25.09 -14.26
C GLU A 451 -2.61 25.36 -15.50
N LYS A 452 -2.13 24.95 -16.69
CA LYS A 452 -2.86 25.08 -17.95
C LYS A 452 -4.19 24.32 -17.89
N ILE A 453 -4.15 23.07 -17.41
CA ILE A 453 -5.34 22.21 -17.31
C ILE A 453 -6.35 22.79 -16.29
N ALA A 454 -5.88 23.32 -15.17
CA ALA A 454 -6.73 23.96 -14.17
C ALA A 454 -7.38 25.25 -14.70
N GLN A 455 -6.64 26.08 -15.46
CA GLN A 455 -7.17 27.30 -16.10
C GLN A 455 -8.30 27.02 -17.09
N LEU A 456 -8.31 25.85 -17.73
CA LEU A 456 -9.42 25.42 -18.59
C LEU A 456 -10.70 25.09 -17.79
N GLY A 457 -10.62 24.96 -16.46
CA GLY A 457 -11.74 24.64 -15.59
C GLY A 457 -11.83 23.16 -15.21
N ALA A 458 -10.73 22.40 -15.36
CA ALA A 458 -10.66 21.02 -14.90
C ALA A 458 -10.27 20.93 -13.42
N LYS A 459 -10.66 19.85 -12.76
CA LYS A 459 -10.21 19.53 -11.39
C LYS A 459 -8.95 18.68 -11.45
N VAL A 460 -7.82 19.25 -11.03
CA VAL A 460 -6.51 18.59 -11.08
C VAL A 460 -6.15 18.03 -9.70
N TYR A 461 -5.69 16.78 -9.68
CA TYR A 461 -5.23 16.06 -8.50
C TYR A 461 -3.85 15.48 -8.81
N VAL A 462 -2.85 15.87 -8.03
CA VAL A 462 -1.46 15.41 -8.21
C VAL A 462 -1.05 14.69 -6.94
N ILE A 463 -0.36 13.55 -7.07
CA ILE A 463 0.18 12.85 -5.91
C ILE A 463 1.11 13.77 -5.13
N GLY A 464 0.96 13.78 -3.80
CA GLY A 464 1.83 14.53 -2.92
C GLY A 464 1.61 16.04 -2.90
N GLN A 465 0.52 16.51 -3.49
CA GLN A 465 0.08 17.90 -3.40
C GLN A 465 -1.35 17.96 -2.85
N THR A 466 -1.61 18.90 -1.96
CA THR A 466 -2.97 19.14 -1.50
C THR A 466 -3.80 19.68 -2.68
N ALA A 467 -4.80 18.91 -3.09
CA ALA A 467 -5.73 19.37 -4.12
C ALA A 467 -6.39 20.67 -3.65
N ASP A 468 -6.34 21.72 -4.48
CA ASP A 468 -6.86 23.05 -4.19
C ASP A 468 -8.14 22.99 -3.37
N THR A 469 -7.95 23.13 -2.07
CA THR A 469 -8.94 23.72 -1.21
C THR A 469 -8.39 25.13 -1.05
N PRO A 470 -9.11 26.19 -1.44
CA PRO A 470 -8.67 27.53 -1.12
C PRO A 470 -8.28 27.58 0.36
N PRO A 471 -7.28 28.39 0.76
CA PRO A 471 -6.75 28.45 2.13
C PRO A 471 -7.85 28.57 3.20
N ASP A 472 -9.00 29.08 2.79
CA ASP A 472 -10.20 29.19 3.61
C ASP A 472 -10.88 27.86 3.92
N ALA A 473 -10.82 26.79 3.14
CA ALA A 473 -11.69 25.62 3.35
C ALA A 473 -11.31 24.73 4.56
N ALA A 474 -10.04 24.70 4.98
CA ALA A 474 -9.64 24.02 6.22
C ALA A 474 -10.08 24.81 7.45
N ASN A 475 -9.92 26.15 7.40
CA ASN A 475 -10.41 27.06 8.43
C ASN A 475 -11.94 27.12 8.45
N VAL A 476 -12.59 27.20 7.30
CA VAL A 476 -14.03 27.16 7.09
C VAL A 476 -14.57 25.79 7.49
N ARG A 477 -13.90 24.64 7.29
CA ARG A 477 -14.36 23.37 7.88
C ARG A 477 -14.32 23.36 9.40
N LEU A 478 -13.29 23.96 10.01
CA LEU A 478 -13.20 24.09 11.46
C LEU A 478 -14.27 25.04 12.03
N TRP A 479 -14.55 26.16 11.34
CA TRP A 479 -15.56 27.16 11.74
C TRP A 479 -17.00 26.75 11.39
N VAL A 480 -17.23 26.15 10.22
CA VAL A 480 -18.55 25.59 9.81
C VAL A 480 -18.96 24.44 10.72
N ARG A 481 -18.02 23.71 11.32
CA ARG A 481 -18.33 22.75 12.38
C ARG A 481 -19.03 23.42 13.58
N PHE A 482 -18.62 24.63 13.95
CA PHE A 482 -19.28 25.41 15.02
C PHE A 482 -20.56 26.14 14.55
N LEU A 483 -20.85 26.13 13.25
CA LEU A 483 -22.14 26.54 12.70
C LEU A 483 -23.20 25.42 12.73
N ALA A 484 -22.86 24.21 13.20
CA ALA A 484 -23.87 23.19 13.38
C ALA A 484 -24.90 23.62 14.45
N PRO A 485 -26.21 23.31 14.26
CA PRO A 485 -27.28 23.78 15.14
C PRO A 485 -27.03 23.52 16.64
N TYR A 486 -26.35 22.42 16.99
CA TYR A 486 -25.97 22.11 18.35
C TYR A 486 -25.09 23.19 19.01
N TYR A 487 -24.00 23.62 18.37
CA TYR A 487 -23.09 24.61 18.93
C TYR A 487 -23.73 26.00 18.96
N ILE A 488 -24.49 26.35 17.93
CA ILE A 488 -25.23 27.62 17.88
C ILE A 488 -26.25 27.67 19.02
N CYS A 489 -27.12 26.65 19.15
CA CYS A 489 -28.16 26.64 20.18
C CYS A 489 -27.59 26.65 21.60
N ASN A 490 -26.52 25.91 21.87
CA ASN A 490 -25.91 25.90 23.21
C ASN A 490 -25.15 27.20 23.52
N THR A 491 -24.47 27.81 22.55
CA THR A 491 -23.86 29.13 22.73
C THR A 491 -24.92 30.21 22.97
N VAL A 492 -26.00 30.21 22.18
CA VAL A 492 -27.13 31.12 22.40
C VAL A 492 -27.75 30.89 23.78
N ALA A 493 -27.98 29.63 24.18
CA ALA A 493 -28.50 29.30 25.50
C ALA A 493 -27.60 29.84 26.64
N LEU A 494 -26.28 29.81 26.48
CA LEU A 494 -25.38 30.43 27.46
C LEU A 494 -25.43 31.96 27.43
N LEU A 495 -25.46 32.57 26.25
CA LEU A 495 -25.50 34.02 26.08
C LEU A 495 -26.81 34.66 26.52
N LEU A 496 -27.93 33.91 26.49
CA LEU A 496 -29.23 34.35 27.01
C LEU A 496 -29.17 34.73 28.50
N TYR A 497 -28.17 34.26 29.25
CA TYR A 497 -27.97 34.69 30.63
C TYR A 497 -27.83 36.20 30.77
N LEU A 498 -27.08 36.85 29.89
CA LEU A 498 -26.74 38.27 30.00
C LEU A 498 -27.99 39.18 29.97
N PRO A 499 -28.90 39.08 28.98
CA PRO A 499 -30.13 39.88 28.99
C PRO A 499 -31.07 39.51 30.14
N ILE A 500 -31.17 38.22 30.50
CA ILE A 500 -32.00 37.77 31.64
C ILE A 500 -31.49 38.38 32.95
N ARG A 501 -30.18 38.35 33.17
CA ARG A 501 -29.53 38.87 34.36
C ARG A 501 -29.51 40.39 34.42
N TYR A 502 -29.50 41.07 33.27
CA TYR A 502 -29.62 42.51 33.18
C TYR A 502 -31.01 43.01 33.61
N GLN A 503 -32.06 42.22 33.34
CA GLN A 503 -33.45 42.57 33.69
C GLN A 503 -33.87 42.03 35.06
N GLY A 504 -33.32 40.90 35.50
CA GLY A 504 -33.62 40.25 36.78
C GLY A 504 -32.69 40.68 37.91
N VAL A 505 -33.25 40.94 39.08
CA VAL A 505 -32.51 41.21 40.32
C VAL A 505 -32.92 40.19 41.38
N SER A 506 -31.94 39.61 42.07
CA SER A 506 -32.17 38.69 43.18
C SER A 506 -31.17 39.01 44.28
N ASP A 507 -31.69 39.40 45.45
CA ASP A 507 -30.86 39.75 46.62
C ASP A 507 -30.05 38.54 47.11
N VAL A 508 -30.63 37.34 47.04
CA VAL A 508 -29.99 36.06 47.40
C VAL A 508 -28.74 35.79 46.55
N LEU A 509 -28.74 36.19 45.27
CA LEU A 509 -27.58 36.01 44.39
C LEU A 509 -26.42 36.97 44.69
N LEU A 510 -26.71 38.08 45.38
CA LEU A 510 -25.75 39.13 45.75
C LEU A 510 -25.18 38.95 47.16
N GLU A 511 -25.82 38.12 47.99
CA GLU A 511 -25.36 37.76 49.33
C GLU A 511 -23.98 37.09 49.29
N ARG A 512 -23.14 37.45 50.28
CA ARG A 512 -21.74 37.02 50.39
C ARG A 512 -21.47 36.10 51.58
N GLU A 513 -22.51 35.53 52.18
CA GLU A 513 -22.41 34.61 53.34
C GLU A 513 -22.03 33.17 52.94
N ASN A 514 -21.40 32.99 51.78
CA ASN A 514 -21.12 31.67 51.18
C ASN A 514 -19.63 31.31 51.23
N PHE A 515 -19.30 30.06 50.86
CA PHE A 515 -18.03 29.39 51.14
C PHE A 515 -16.79 30.14 50.65
N LEU A 516 -16.88 30.90 49.55
CA LEU A 516 -15.76 31.66 48.99
C LEU A 516 -15.77 33.16 49.35
N ASN A 517 -16.73 33.63 50.16
CA ASN A 517 -16.97 35.06 50.46
C ASN A 517 -17.12 35.93 49.18
N LEU A 518 -17.72 35.33 48.15
CA LEU A 518 -18.10 35.96 46.88
C LEU A 518 -19.63 36.01 46.80
N PRO A 519 -20.21 36.88 45.95
CA PRO A 519 -21.62 36.79 45.61
C PRO A 519 -21.97 35.36 45.17
N LEU A 520 -23.08 34.80 45.66
CA LEU A 520 -23.53 33.43 45.36
C LEU A 520 -23.49 33.12 43.85
N GLU A 521 -23.88 34.10 43.03
CA GLU A 521 -23.80 34.03 41.56
C GLU A 521 -22.38 33.70 41.05
N GLN A 522 -21.35 34.38 41.57
CA GLN A 522 -19.96 34.15 41.19
C GLN A 522 -19.46 32.79 41.68
N GLU A 523 -19.90 32.37 42.86
CA GLU A 523 -19.56 31.06 43.43
C GLU A 523 -20.13 29.91 42.59
N ILE A 524 -21.38 30.02 42.14
CA ILE A 524 -22.02 29.04 41.23
C ILE A 524 -21.22 28.87 39.94
N PHE A 525 -20.85 29.97 39.27
CA PHE A 525 -20.09 29.88 38.02
C PHE A 525 -18.63 29.45 38.23
N LEU A 526 -17.99 29.80 39.36
CA LEU A 526 -16.67 29.30 39.72
C LEU A 526 -16.67 27.79 39.98
N LEU A 527 -17.71 27.26 40.64
CA LEU A 527 -17.88 25.82 40.84
C LEU A 527 -18.13 25.08 39.53
N ALA A 528 -18.93 25.65 38.63
CA ALA A 528 -19.15 25.12 37.29
C ALA A 528 -17.84 25.10 36.47
N LEU A 529 -17.08 26.20 36.50
CA LEU A 529 -15.79 26.32 35.82
C LEU A 529 -14.74 25.37 36.42
N GLY A 530 -14.66 25.26 37.75
CA GLY A 530 -13.77 24.33 38.44
C GLY A 530 -14.09 22.87 38.10
N SER A 531 -15.37 22.52 38.08
CA SER A 531 -15.84 21.18 37.67
C SER A 531 -15.49 20.88 36.21
N TRP A 532 -15.60 21.86 35.31
CA TRP A 532 -15.12 21.74 33.94
C TRP A 532 -13.59 21.58 33.87
N LEU A 533 -12.82 22.41 34.59
CA LEU A 533 -11.35 22.36 34.62
C LEU A 533 -10.80 21.02 35.13
N ILE A 534 -11.49 20.37 36.06
CA ILE A 534 -11.11 19.04 36.57
C ILE A 534 -11.39 17.94 35.55
N ASN A 535 -12.45 18.09 34.75
CA ASN A 535 -12.96 17.02 33.90
C ASN A 535 -12.60 17.17 32.40
N TYR A 536 -12.22 18.35 31.90
CA TYR A 536 -11.87 18.52 30.48
C TYR A 536 -10.64 17.70 30.08
N ARG A 537 -9.66 17.55 30.98
CA ARG A 537 -8.46 16.72 30.74
C ARG A 537 -8.77 15.24 30.57
N LYS A 538 -9.96 14.80 30.95
CA LYS A 538 -10.43 13.43 30.77
C LYS A 538 -11.05 13.20 29.38
N LYS A 539 -11.22 14.25 28.57
CA LYS A 539 -11.80 14.19 27.23
C LYS A 539 -10.70 14.04 26.17
N ALA A 540 -10.88 13.09 25.27
CA ALA A 540 -9.92 12.79 24.21
C ALA A 540 -10.10 13.66 22.96
N THR A 541 -11.23 14.36 22.84
CA THR A 541 -11.60 15.15 21.66
C THR A 541 -11.97 16.58 22.02
N ILE A 542 -11.74 17.51 21.10
CA ILE A 542 -12.13 18.93 21.24
C ILE A 542 -13.66 19.05 21.39
N ASP A 543 -14.43 18.22 20.69
CA ASP A 543 -15.89 18.23 20.78
C ASP A 543 -16.40 17.77 22.16
N GLY A 544 -15.73 16.79 22.76
CA GLY A 544 -16.00 16.38 24.15
C GLY A 544 -15.66 17.48 25.16
N VAL A 545 -14.58 18.24 24.96
CA VAL A 545 -14.20 19.38 25.81
C VAL A 545 -15.24 20.51 25.74
N ILE A 546 -15.72 20.83 24.53
CA ILE A 546 -16.69 21.91 24.29
C ILE A 546 -18.08 21.52 24.81
N ALA A 547 -18.50 20.26 24.62
CA ALA A 547 -19.77 19.80 25.17
C ALA A 547 -19.78 19.80 26.70
N LEU A 548 -18.65 19.43 27.32
CA LEU A 548 -18.49 19.52 28.76
C LEU A 548 -18.57 20.98 29.24
N PHE A 549 -18.03 21.93 28.47
CA PHE A 549 -18.15 23.37 28.73
C PHE A 549 -19.62 23.81 28.68
N PHE A 550 -20.36 23.45 27.63
CA PHE A 550 -21.78 23.74 27.53
C PHE A 550 -22.60 23.11 28.66
N MET A 551 -22.29 21.87 29.06
CA MET A 551 -22.99 21.19 30.14
C MET A 551 -22.82 21.94 31.48
N TYR A 552 -21.59 22.21 31.90
CA TYR A 552 -21.35 22.92 33.16
C TYR A 552 -21.82 24.38 33.12
N GLY A 553 -21.69 25.06 31.98
CA GLY A 553 -22.25 26.40 31.79
C GLY A 553 -23.77 26.42 31.96
N LYS A 554 -24.49 25.47 31.35
CA LYS A 554 -25.96 25.35 31.47
C LYS A 554 -26.38 24.99 32.90
N LEU A 555 -25.61 24.16 33.60
CA LEU A 555 -25.85 23.84 35.01
C LEU A 555 -25.67 25.07 35.92
N GLY A 556 -24.62 25.86 35.69
CA GLY A 556 -24.42 27.14 36.39
C GLY A 556 -25.56 28.11 36.14
N MET A 557 -26.03 28.20 34.89
CA MET A 557 -27.21 29.01 34.56
C MET A 557 -28.49 28.49 35.20
N LEU A 558 -28.77 27.18 35.17
CA LEU A 558 -29.93 26.59 35.82
C LEU A 558 -29.95 26.89 37.32
N ALA A 559 -28.81 26.68 38.00
CA ALA A 559 -28.67 26.98 39.42
C ALA A 559 -28.92 28.47 39.70
N THR A 560 -28.45 29.37 38.84
CA THR A 560 -28.67 30.81 39.01
C THR A 560 -30.10 31.22 38.71
N LEU A 561 -30.71 30.68 37.65
CA LEU A 561 -32.10 30.97 37.26
C LEU A 561 -33.10 30.48 38.31
N TYR A 562 -32.80 29.40 39.03
CA TYR A 562 -33.61 28.94 40.15
C TYR A 562 -33.81 30.04 41.22
N TYR A 563 -32.77 30.82 41.51
CA TYR A 563 -32.82 31.93 42.47
C TYR A 563 -33.25 33.27 41.85
N LEU A 564 -33.39 33.34 40.53
CA LEU A 564 -33.73 34.56 39.80
C LEU A 564 -35.20 34.58 39.37
N ASP A 565 -35.67 33.53 38.69
CA ASP A 565 -37.05 33.41 38.21
C ASP A 565 -37.37 31.92 37.89
N MET A 566 -38.32 31.34 38.63
CA MET A 566 -38.72 29.94 38.50
C MET A 566 -39.42 29.61 37.16
N THR A 567 -40.03 30.60 36.51
CA THR A 567 -40.68 30.44 35.21
C THR A 567 -39.62 30.37 34.11
N ILE A 568 -38.64 31.28 34.14
CA ILE A 568 -37.52 31.27 33.19
C ILE A 568 -36.66 30.02 33.40
N PHE A 569 -36.44 29.61 34.65
CA PHE A 569 -35.81 28.34 34.99
C PHE A 569 -36.50 27.15 34.30
N GLY A 570 -37.83 27.06 34.38
CA GLY A 570 -38.60 25.98 33.76
C GLY A 570 -38.46 25.94 32.23
N TRP A 571 -38.55 27.11 31.58
CA TRP A 571 -38.34 27.21 30.13
C TRP A 571 -36.91 26.85 29.73
N TYR A 572 -35.91 27.35 30.45
CA TYR A 572 -34.51 27.07 30.18
C TYR A 572 -34.18 25.58 30.33
N ALA A 573 -34.72 24.91 31.36
CA ALA A 573 -34.58 23.48 31.55
C ALA A 573 -35.16 22.66 30.39
N ALA A 574 -36.29 23.08 29.83
CA ALA A 574 -36.95 22.40 28.71
C ALA A 574 -36.21 22.56 27.37
N PHE A 575 -35.48 23.66 27.17
CA PHE A 575 -34.73 23.94 25.94
C PHE A 575 -33.28 23.44 25.94
N CYS A 576 -32.83 22.80 27.03
CA CYS A 576 -31.48 22.22 27.09
C CYS A 576 -31.30 21.10 26.05
N VAL A 577 -30.72 21.44 24.90
CA VAL A 577 -30.41 20.47 23.83
C VAL A 577 -29.27 19.56 24.28
N GLY A 578 -29.50 18.25 24.27
CA GLY A 578 -28.48 17.22 24.51
C GLY A 578 -27.51 17.09 23.32
N GLN A 579 -26.39 16.41 23.51
CA GLN A 579 -25.50 16.11 22.38
C GLN A 579 -26.24 15.31 21.29
N PRO A 580 -26.00 15.61 20.00
CA PRO A 580 -26.58 14.83 18.92
C PRO A 580 -26.08 13.38 18.99
N LYS A 581 -27.01 12.43 18.85
CA LYS A 581 -26.68 11.00 18.76
C LYS A 581 -26.07 10.69 17.39
N TYR A 582 -25.30 9.62 17.31
CA TYR A 582 -24.81 9.11 16.02
C TYR A 582 -25.99 8.59 15.18
N ASP A 583 -26.15 9.13 13.97
CA ASP A 583 -27.20 8.75 13.00
C ASP A 583 -26.60 8.22 11.67
N GLY A 584 -25.36 7.70 11.75
CA GLY A 584 -24.68 7.14 10.58
C GLY A 584 -25.03 5.67 10.33
N PRO A 585 -24.63 5.12 9.16
CA PRO A 585 -24.90 3.74 8.82
C PRO A 585 -24.24 2.78 9.82
N SER A 586 -25.00 1.81 10.32
CA SER A 586 -24.50 0.74 11.19
C SER A 586 -25.21 -0.58 10.90
N ARG A 587 -24.61 -1.70 11.31
CA ARG A 587 -25.21 -3.05 11.29
C ARG A 587 -25.57 -3.53 12.70
N PHE A 588 -25.95 -2.61 13.58
CA PHE A 588 -26.45 -2.97 14.90
C PHE A 588 -27.87 -3.51 14.81
N THR A 589 -28.13 -4.59 15.55
CA THR A 589 -29.48 -5.01 15.89
C THR A 589 -29.84 -4.41 17.25
N GLU A 590 -30.93 -3.64 17.31
CA GLU A 590 -31.49 -3.20 18.60
C GLU A 590 -32.10 -4.40 19.33
N LEU A 591 -31.62 -4.66 20.53
CA LEU A 591 -32.00 -5.83 21.33
C LEU A 591 -32.81 -5.39 22.56
N ASN A 592 -33.94 -6.05 22.77
CA ASN A 592 -34.72 -5.99 24.00
C ASN A 592 -34.56 -7.31 24.79
N PRO A 593 -35.05 -7.41 26.04
CA PRO A 593 -34.86 -8.60 26.88
C PRO A 593 -35.31 -9.90 26.21
N ALA A 594 -36.44 -9.90 25.51
CA ALA A 594 -36.94 -11.07 24.79
C ALA A 594 -36.03 -11.48 23.61
N LEU A 595 -35.46 -10.51 22.90
CA LEU A 595 -34.53 -10.76 21.78
C LEU A 595 -33.16 -11.22 22.28
N VAL A 596 -32.66 -10.69 23.40
CA VAL A 596 -31.43 -11.18 24.03
C VAL A 596 -31.61 -12.64 24.43
N GLU A 597 -32.71 -12.99 25.10
CA GLU A 597 -32.97 -14.36 25.51
C GLU A 597 -33.07 -15.30 24.29
N LYS A 598 -33.82 -14.90 23.26
CA LYS A 598 -34.10 -15.72 22.08
C LYS A 598 -32.93 -15.85 21.10
N LEU A 599 -32.20 -14.76 20.83
CA LEU A 599 -31.19 -14.69 19.76
C LEU A 599 -29.76 -14.87 20.27
N VAL A 600 -29.53 -14.49 21.53
CA VAL A 600 -28.18 -14.48 22.12
C VAL A 600 -28.03 -15.66 23.07
N LYS A 601 -28.95 -15.88 24.01
CA LYS A 601 -28.80 -16.86 25.11
C LYS A 601 -29.36 -18.25 24.84
N THR A 602 -30.36 -18.39 23.98
CA THR A 602 -30.94 -19.70 23.64
C THR A 602 -29.92 -20.54 22.86
N LYS A 603 -29.53 -21.71 23.40
CA LYS A 603 -28.75 -22.70 22.65
C LYS A 603 -29.53 -23.10 21.41
N VAL A 604 -29.00 -22.79 20.23
CA VAL A 604 -29.51 -23.38 18.99
C VAL A 604 -29.28 -24.90 19.10
N SER A 605 -30.36 -25.67 18.99
CA SER A 605 -30.37 -27.12 19.06
C SER A 605 -29.64 -27.73 17.85
N GLY A 606 -28.31 -27.82 17.95
CA GLY A 606 -27.44 -28.52 17.01
C GLY A 606 -27.34 -27.87 15.62
N PRO A 607 -26.27 -28.15 14.87
CA PRO A 607 -26.12 -27.65 13.52
C PRO A 607 -27.19 -28.29 12.62
N ARG A 608 -27.91 -27.48 11.83
CA ARG A 608 -28.49 -27.97 10.57
C ARG A 608 -27.35 -28.60 9.78
N LYS A 609 -27.51 -29.85 9.31
CA LYS A 609 -26.55 -30.55 8.44
C LYS A 609 -25.99 -29.57 7.39
N GLY A 610 -24.75 -29.14 7.56
CA GLY A 610 -24.04 -28.28 6.61
C GLY A 610 -23.51 -26.93 7.13
N SER A 611 -23.98 -26.38 8.26
CA SER A 611 -23.45 -25.10 8.78
C SER A 611 -22.41 -25.31 9.89
N LYS A 612 -21.17 -24.84 9.66
CA LYS A 612 -20.03 -24.86 10.58
C LYS A 612 -19.76 -23.49 11.26
N THR A 613 -20.70 -22.54 11.22
CA THR A 613 -20.47 -21.18 11.74
C THR A 613 -20.99 -21.05 13.18
N ALA A 614 -20.10 -20.71 14.12
CA ALA A 614 -20.47 -20.42 15.51
C ALA A 614 -21.34 -19.16 15.62
N ASN A 615 -22.41 -19.19 16.42
CA ASN A 615 -23.29 -18.04 16.65
C ASN A 615 -22.65 -17.10 17.69
N SER A 616 -21.94 -16.07 17.22
CA SER A 616 -21.29 -15.08 18.08
C SER A 616 -21.97 -13.71 18.01
N TRP A 617 -22.20 -13.10 19.17
CA TRP A 617 -22.79 -11.77 19.32
C TRP A 617 -21.88 -10.86 20.14
N LEU A 618 -21.46 -9.74 19.56
CA LEU A 618 -20.84 -8.65 20.31
C LEU A 618 -21.91 -7.60 20.61
N ILE A 619 -22.25 -7.45 21.90
CA ILE A 619 -23.34 -6.59 22.34
C ILE A 619 -22.78 -5.35 23.02
N PHE A 620 -23.21 -4.18 22.53
CA PHE A 620 -22.94 -2.87 23.09
C PHE A 620 -24.06 -2.46 24.05
N TYR A 621 -23.76 -2.51 25.34
CA TYR A 621 -24.63 -2.00 26.41
C TYR A 621 -24.26 -0.55 26.67
N TYR A 622 -25.24 0.34 26.48
CA TYR A 622 -25.01 1.78 26.47
C TYR A 622 -26.11 2.50 27.22
N ALA A 623 -25.82 3.75 27.60
CA ALA A 623 -26.81 4.67 28.10
C ALA A 623 -26.62 6.02 27.42
N ASP A 624 -27.71 6.64 26.99
CA ASP A 624 -27.70 7.90 26.23
C ASP A 624 -27.10 9.09 26.98
N TRP A 625 -27.09 9.05 28.31
CA TRP A 625 -26.48 10.10 29.15
C TRP A 625 -24.97 9.88 29.34
N SER A 626 -24.41 8.74 28.93
CA SER A 626 -22.99 8.42 29.09
C SER A 626 -22.20 8.93 27.88
N ASP A 627 -21.43 10.00 28.09
CA ASP A 627 -20.55 10.56 27.05
C ASP A 627 -19.59 9.51 26.47
N CYS A 628 -19.04 8.62 27.31
CA CYS A 628 -18.15 7.55 26.86
C CYS A 628 -18.84 6.58 25.89
N CYS A 629 -20.16 6.40 26.01
CA CYS A 629 -20.95 5.60 25.08
C CYS A 629 -21.17 6.35 23.75
N LEU A 630 -21.48 7.65 23.81
CA LEU A 630 -21.67 8.48 22.62
C LEU A 630 -20.38 8.63 21.80
N GLU A 631 -19.23 8.77 22.48
CA GLU A 631 -17.91 8.92 21.83
C GLU A 631 -17.46 7.65 21.09
N ILE A 632 -17.75 6.45 21.62
CA ILE A 632 -17.31 5.19 21.02
C ILE A 632 -18.27 4.66 19.94
N GLU A 633 -19.53 5.09 19.96
CA GLU A 633 -20.59 4.59 19.09
C GLU A 633 -20.25 4.67 17.57
N PRO A 634 -19.71 5.78 17.03
CA PRO A 634 -19.31 5.85 15.62
C PRO A 634 -18.25 4.83 15.23
N MET A 635 -17.31 4.54 16.14
CA MET A 635 -16.24 3.56 15.91
C MET A 635 -16.80 2.14 15.90
N LEU A 636 -17.69 1.81 16.85
CA LEU A 636 -18.35 0.51 16.87
C LEU A 636 -19.30 0.32 15.70
N ALA A 637 -19.97 1.38 15.23
CA ALA A 637 -20.77 1.37 14.02
C ALA A 637 -19.93 0.99 12.79
N ASP A 638 -18.77 1.62 12.60
CA ASP A 638 -17.85 1.24 11.50
C ASP A 638 -17.28 -0.18 11.67
N LEU A 639 -16.98 -0.63 12.89
CA LEU A 639 -16.61 -2.04 13.13
C LEU A 639 -17.75 -3.00 12.77
N SER A 640 -19.01 -2.66 13.09
CA SER A 640 -20.17 -3.47 12.73
C SER A 640 -20.32 -3.59 11.22
N LEU A 641 -20.08 -2.52 10.45
CA LEU A 641 -20.12 -2.54 8.99
C LEU A 641 -19.04 -3.46 8.39
N ARG A 642 -17.85 -3.47 8.98
CA ARG A 642 -16.69 -4.22 8.47
C ARG A 642 -16.68 -5.70 8.89
N TYR A 643 -17.13 -6.01 10.10
CA TYR A 643 -16.95 -7.33 10.72
C TYR A 643 -18.24 -8.13 10.87
N SER A 644 -19.41 -7.52 10.64
CA SER A 644 -20.67 -8.27 10.65
C SER A 644 -20.69 -9.31 9.54
N SER A 645 -20.99 -10.57 9.91
CA SER A 645 -21.06 -11.74 9.06
C SER A 645 -22.03 -12.77 9.64
N ASP A 646 -22.21 -13.92 9.00
CA ASP A 646 -22.99 -15.02 9.57
C ASP A 646 -22.38 -15.60 10.85
N GLY A 647 -21.07 -15.46 11.06
CA GLY A 647 -20.35 -15.90 12.26
C GLY A 647 -20.26 -14.88 13.38
N LEU A 648 -20.47 -13.59 13.10
CA LEU A 648 -20.41 -12.50 14.08
C LEU A 648 -21.48 -11.44 13.82
N ARG A 649 -22.35 -11.25 14.81
CA ARG A 649 -23.40 -10.22 14.80
C ARG A 649 -23.14 -9.16 15.86
N PHE A 650 -23.62 -7.95 15.60
CA PHE A 650 -23.49 -6.81 16.50
C PHE A 650 -24.86 -6.43 17.04
N GLY A 651 -24.98 -6.36 18.36
CA GLY A 651 -26.20 -5.96 19.06
C GLY A 651 -26.01 -4.67 19.85
N LYS A 652 -27.09 -3.94 20.08
CA LYS A 652 -27.12 -2.77 20.95
C LYS A 652 -28.26 -2.91 21.97
N VAL A 653 -28.01 -2.55 23.24
CA VAL A 653 -29.04 -2.55 24.28
C VAL A 653 -29.00 -1.24 25.06
N ASP A 654 -30.12 -0.52 25.04
CA ASP A 654 -30.32 0.71 25.80
C ASP A 654 -30.61 0.40 27.28
N MET A 655 -29.64 0.71 28.14
CA MET A 655 -29.74 0.47 29.58
C MET A 655 -30.68 1.44 30.29
N ASN A 656 -31.05 2.56 29.66
CA ASN A 656 -32.09 3.43 30.22
C ASN A 656 -33.47 2.81 30.10
N LYS A 657 -33.69 1.95 29.09
CA LYS A 657 -34.97 1.29 28.84
C LYS A 657 -35.07 -0.09 29.49
N TRP A 658 -33.95 -0.80 29.63
CA TRP A 658 -33.93 -2.20 30.05
C TRP A 658 -32.97 -2.43 31.22
N SER A 659 -33.25 -1.81 32.37
CA SER A 659 -32.43 -1.90 33.59
C SER A 659 -32.29 -3.32 34.14
N ASP A 660 -33.28 -4.19 33.89
CA ASP A 660 -33.25 -5.58 34.37
C ASP A 660 -32.11 -6.39 33.73
N LEU A 661 -31.80 -6.10 32.46
CA LEU A 661 -30.65 -6.70 31.76
C LEU A 661 -29.32 -6.24 32.34
N ALA A 662 -29.27 -5.05 32.94
CA ALA A 662 -28.06 -4.56 33.60
C ALA A 662 -27.75 -5.40 34.85
N VAL A 663 -28.77 -5.70 35.67
CA VAL A 663 -28.61 -6.57 36.84
C VAL A 663 -28.19 -7.97 36.41
N GLU A 664 -28.85 -8.54 35.41
CA GLU A 664 -28.58 -9.89 34.92
C GLU A 664 -27.15 -10.04 34.37
N ASN A 665 -26.65 -9.03 33.64
CA ASN A 665 -25.31 -9.04 33.06
C ASN A 665 -24.24 -8.41 33.97
N ARG A 666 -24.57 -8.13 35.24
CA ARG A 666 -23.67 -7.52 36.23
C ARG A 666 -23.05 -6.20 35.75
N ILE A 667 -23.88 -5.32 35.18
CA ILE A 667 -23.53 -3.99 34.69
C ILE A 667 -24.09 -2.96 35.67
N ASN A 668 -23.21 -2.22 36.34
CA ASN A 668 -23.58 -1.08 37.17
C ASN A 668 -23.72 0.16 36.29
N VAL A 669 -24.96 0.60 36.12
CA VAL A 669 -25.36 1.75 35.29
C VAL A 669 -25.41 3.07 36.07
N SER A 670 -24.89 3.14 37.31
CA SER A 670 -24.84 4.41 38.04
C SER A 670 -23.91 5.40 37.34
N ALA A 671 -24.22 6.71 37.42
CA ALA A 671 -23.37 7.75 36.86
C ALA A 671 -21.95 7.81 37.48
N SER A 672 -21.79 7.24 38.69
CA SER A 672 -20.50 7.09 39.38
C SER A 672 -19.72 5.84 38.98
N SER A 673 -20.33 4.92 38.22
CA SER A 673 -19.73 3.68 37.74
C SER A 673 -18.91 3.92 36.47
N SER A 674 -17.72 3.32 36.40
CA SER A 674 -16.89 3.30 35.18
C SER A 674 -17.17 2.08 34.29
N GLN A 675 -18.32 1.41 34.45
CA GLN A 675 -18.65 0.20 33.68
C GLN A 675 -19.20 0.49 32.29
N LEU A 676 -19.77 1.68 32.06
CA LEU A 676 -20.26 2.09 30.73
C LEU A 676 -19.16 2.84 29.95
N PRO A 677 -19.00 2.59 28.63
CA PRO A 677 -19.69 1.58 27.83
C PRO A 677 -19.26 0.15 28.19
N THR A 678 -20.21 -0.81 28.18
CA THR A 678 -19.89 -2.24 28.33
C THR A 678 -20.06 -2.97 27.01
N LEU A 679 -19.05 -3.72 26.61
CA LEU A 679 -19.07 -4.62 25.45
C LEU A 679 -18.95 -6.05 25.95
N ILE A 680 -19.92 -6.91 25.60
CA ILE A 680 -19.89 -8.32 25.97
C ILE A 680 -19.98 -9.16 24.69
N LEU A 681 -19.01 -10.06 24.52
CA LEU A 681 -19.02 -11.07 23.48
C LEU A 681 -19.67 -12.35 24.03
N PHE A 682 -20.74 -12.78 23.39
CA PHE A 682 -21.38 -14.06 23.60
C PHE A 682 -21.03 -15.03 22.48
N GLN A 683 -20.68 -16.26 22.82
CA GLN A 683 -20.50 -17.36 21.89
C GLN A 683 -21.37 -18.54 22.34
N GLU A 684 -22.25 -19.03 21.48
CA GLU A 684 -23.14 -20.16 21.78
C GLU A 684 -23.94 -19.99 23.08
N GLY A 685 -24.41 -18.77 23.34
CA GLY A 685 -25.21 -18.42 24.52
C GLY A 685 -24.43 -18.22 25.81
N LYS A 686 -23.08 -18.27 25.78
CA LYS A 686 -22.24 -18.00 26.96
C LYS A 686 -21.39 -16.76 26.76
N GLU A 687 -21.23 -15.99 27.83
CA GLU A 687 -20.26 -14.89 27.87
C GLU A 687 -18.84 -15.44 27.68
N ALA A 688 -18.17 -15.00 26.62
CA ALA A 688 -16.81 -15.41 26.27
C ALA A 688 -15.77 -14.36 26.69
N MET A 689 -16.13 -13.07 26.58
CA MET A 689 -15.25 -11.95 26.93
C MET A 689 -16.08 -10.69 27.20
N ARG A 690 -15.60 -9.83 28.10
CA ARG A 690 -16.20 -8.49 28.33
C ARG A 690 -15.16 -7.40 28.45
N LEU A 691 -15.56 -6.19 28.09
CA LEU A 691 -14.84 -4.95 28.37
C LEU A 691 -15.81 -3.91 28.97
N PRO A 692 -15.41 -3.16 30.00
CA PRO A 692 -14.20 -3.35 30.79
C PRO A 692 -14.22 -4.67 31.60
N PRO A 693 -13.07 -5.27 31.92
CA PRO A 693 -13.02 -6.48 32.74
C PRO A 693 -13.42 -6.17 34.19
N ILE A 694 -14.08 -7.14 34.81
CA ILE A 694 -14.54 -7.09 36.21
C ILE A 694 -13.78 -8.14 37.00
N ASP A 695 -13.24 -7.77 38.17
CA ASP A 695 -12.58 -8.70 39.08
C ASP A 695 -13.59 -9.47 39.97
N ALA A 696 -13.10 -10.41 40.79
CA ALA A 696 -13.94 -11.23 41.66
C ALA A 696 -14.74 -10.43 42.70
N ASN A 697 -14.35 -9.18 42.97
CA ASN A 697 -15.00 -8.26 43.90
C ASN A 697 -15.91 -7.23 43.20
N GLY A 698 -16.12 -7.35 41.89
CA GLY A 698 -16.97 -6.44 41.13
C GLY A 698 -16.31 -5.12 40.73
N LYS A 699 -15.00 -4.95 40.96
CA LYS A 699 -14.25 -3.73 40.64
C LYS A 699 -13.73 -3.78 39.20
N VAL A 700 -13.75 -2.62 38.56
CA VAL A 700 -13.49 -2.45 37.14
C VAL A 700 -12.07 -1.98 36.91
N THR A 701 -11.35 -2.59 35.98
CA THR A 701 -10.07 -2.05 35.51
C THR A 701 -10.30 -1.06 34.37
N LYS A 702 -9.80 0.17 34.51
CA LYS A 702 -9.90 1.21 33.48
C LYS A 702 -9.24 0.71 32.19
N THR A 703 -10.01 0.60 31.12
CA THR A 703 -9.57 0.09 29.83
C THR A 703 -9.75 1.18 28.78
N ILE A 704 -8.71 1.46 28.00
CA ILE A 704 -8.81 2.35 26.83
C ILE A 704 -9.42 1.53 25.70
N LEU A 705 -10.54 2.01 25.16
CA LEU A 705 -11.26 1.35 24.07
C LEU A 705 -10.92 2.06 22.77
N ASP A 706 -9.83 1.66 22.12
CA ASP A 706 -9.47 2.09 20.78
C ASP A 706 -9.75 0.99 19.74
N ARG A 707 -9.73 1.37 18.46
CA ARG A 707 -10.09 0.47 17.35
C ARG A 707 -9.20 -0.76 17.28
N ALA A 708 -7.88 -0.58 17.34
CA ALA A 708 -6.92 -1.68 17.23
C ALA A 708 -7.02 -2.64 18.43
N GLY A 709 -7.20 -2.09 19.64
CA GLY A 709 -7.41 -2.84 20.86
C GLY A 709 -8.69 -3.66 20.82
N LEU A 710 -9.82 -3.10 20.39
CA LEU A 710 -11.07 -3.86 20.27
C LEU A 710 -10.97 -5.00 19.25
N MET A 711 -10.33 -4.75 18.10
CA MET A 711 -10.10 -5.77 17.09
C MET A 711 -9.25 -6.94 17.62
N ALA A 712 -8.16 -6.63 18.33
CA ALA A 712 -7.26 -7.62 18.89
C ALA A 712 -7.89 -8.38 20.07
N VAL A 713 -8.53 -7.66 21.01
CA VAL A 713 -9.08 -8.22 22.24
C VAL A 713 -10.25 -9.15 21.95
N PHE A 714 -11.16 -8.79 21.05
CA PHE A 714 -12.29 -9.64 20.67
C PHE A 714 -11.99 -10.57 19.49
N LYS A 715 -10.80 -10.50 18.90
CA LYS A 715 -10.40 -11.31 17.73
C LYS A 715 -11.42 -11.22 16.59
N LEU A 716 -11.86 -10.01 16.26
CA LEU A 716 -13.00 -9.76 15.36
C LEU A 716 -12.81 -10.37 13.96
N GLN A 717 -11.58 -10.44 13.46
CA GLN A 717 -11.29 -11.06 12.17
C GLN A 717 -11.52 -12.59 12.20
N GLU A 718 -11.09 -13.27 13.25
CA GLU A 718 -11.30 -14.72 13.40
C GLU A 718 -12.79 -15.06 13.49
N LEU A 719 -13.54 -14.26 14.26
CA LEU A 719 -15.00 -14.40 14.41
C LEU A 719 -15.75 -14.12 13.11
N LYS A 720 -15.30 -13.12 12.34
CA LYS A 720 -15.83 -12.82 11.00
C LYS A 720 -15.63 -13.99 10.04
N ASP A 721 -14.48 -14.67 10.13
CA ASP A 721 -14.15 -15.84 9.31
C ASP A 721 -14.85 -17.13 9.81
N GLY A 722 -15.72 -17.03 10.81
CA GLY A 722 -16.50 -18.16 11.36
C GLY A 722 -15.69 -19.11 12.25
N LYS A 723 -14.48 -18.72 12.69
CA LYS A 723 -13.63 -19.52 13.57
C LYS A 723 -14.00 -19.25 15.05
N PRO A 724 -14.12 -20.27 15.90
CA PRO A 724 -14.35 -20.07 17.32
C PRO A 724 -13.10 -19.45 17.97
N ALA A 725 -13.22 -18.20 18.44
CA ALA A 725 -12.16 -17.54 19.19
C ALA A 725 -12.03 -18.16 20.59
N VAL A 726 -10.85 -18.68 20.93
CA VAL A 726 -10.55 -19.15 22.30
C VAL A 726 -9.93 -18.00 23.09
N PHE A 727 -10.54 -17.67 24.22
CA PHE A 727 -10.04 -16.69 25.18
C PHE A 727 -9.48 -17.45 26.39
N LYS A 728 -8.25 -17.11 26.81
CA LYS A 728 -7.69 -17.69 28.04
C LYS A 728 -8.47 -17.14 29.23
N PRO A 729 -8.90 -17.97 30.21
CA PRO A 729 -9.43 -17.44 31.46
C PRO A 729 -8.31 -16.62 32.11
N LYS A 730 -8.62 -15.36 32.45
CA LYS A 730 -7.73 -14.57 33.31
C LYS A 730 -7.69 -15.26 34.67
N SER A 731 -6.57 -15.92 34.98
CA SER A 731 -6.22 -16.22 36.37
C SER A 731 -6.13 -14.89 37.13
N SER A 732 -6.87 -14.82 38.23
CA SER A 732 -6.80 -13.88 39.36
C SER A 732 -5.74 -12.78 39.30
#